data_AF-A0A937QNT8-F1
#
_entry.id   AF-A0A937QNT8-F1
#
_cell.length_a   1.000
_cell.length_b   1.000
_cell.length_c   1.000
_cell.angle_alpha   90.00
_cell.angle_beta   90.00
_cell.angle_gamma   90.00
#
_symmetry.space_group_name_H-M   'P 1'
#
loop_
_entity.id
_entity.type
_entity.pdbx_description
1 polymer ?
#
loop_
_entity_poly.entity_id
_entity_poly.type
_entity_poly.pdbx_seq_one_letter_code
_entity_poly.pdbx_strand_id
1 'polypeptide(L)'
;MAKDKWLTILVICLVTGPCVTDVMARSRSARGSGVFVNSVGMRFVRIRGGSFLMGQKQGGDWDERPAHKVKITYSFGMALTEVTNAQYEQFDPKHRELRGKLGFSRDDDEAVVFVSWHEAVEFCRWLSEKEGRSYRLPTEAEWEYACRAGTTTAYHTGESLAKEFHKNARMSWFPDPARRRKGAEPVPLTVAQTAANSWGLYDMHGNVEEWCHDWYGPYEQVEQTDPVGRAGGDFKVTRGGSQGTQIAFLRSANRLGTLPEDKSWLIGFRLAIGEMPKTEPLGEPAAALNRRNVTEGTRPDLAKEPDLEKPYFKGPRQYIKIPPGSDGPMYSKHNHDPALVDCPNGDLLAVWYSCRSEPGRELGVLASRLRYGSQEWEPASPFWDTPDRNDHAPAFWLDQQGSIYHFNGLAAAATWGSLATVMRVSSDSGDTWSKARLINPEHGIRHMPVESVFRTREGFIALPCDAVTGGNGGTAIHIIADGGKTWNDPGAGRPAPSFASGTTSGWIAGIHAGVTQLRDGRLMAFGRGNNIDGRMPMSVSKDMGRNWTYSASKFSPLGSGQRLILRRLREGPILFVSFTDRREGMVMPDGAGTPRKAFGMFAALSFDEGKTWPVKRLITAGGGARELDGGGNTGKFVMDETHAEPRGYLAATQTPNGLIHLISSKQHYVFNLAWIKQFAPTARAGSFETLDHPYVPGVVIDHRPAKTGTYLGSPSIAVLPNGVYIVSHDFYGPATREDQTAIFRSKDGGKTWEKLTDFYGQYWSTVFVHKEAIYIIGTNIHNGHIVIRRSADGGLTWTTPEDQSTGLLAADGKYHCAPVPVTVHEGRIWRAMEDRYPLTGWPSNLRTFVMSARADADLLKADSWTMSNRLEFDQAWPGTAWLEGNVVITPQKELVNILRVEYKEAEKAAVVHISEDGKSVSFDPEKDFIDFFGGSNKFTIRYDPVTERYWSLVNKQSDPRAYRNSLVLVSSCDLRIWKVESVVLRHHDSEKHAFQYIDWLFENEDIIAVSRTAFDDGLGGAHNAHDANYITFHRIGNFRESW
;
A
#
# COMPACT_ATOMS: atom_id res chain seq x y z
N MET A 1 21.50 -6.24 -72.86
CA MET A 1 22.27 -7.02 -73.85
C MET A 1 21.99 -8.50 -73.61
N ALA A 2 21.60 -9.20 -74.70
CA ALA A 2 21.46 -10.65 -74.98
C ALA A 2 21.14 -11.62 -73.81
N LYS A 3 20.03 -12.37 -73.78
CA LYS A 3 19.42 -13.38 -74.71
C LYS A 3 19.99 -14.80 -74.61
N ASP A 4 19.03 -15.73 -74.70
CA ASP A 4 19.02 -17.15 -75.10
C ASP A 4 19.12 -18.20 -73.98
N LYS A 5 18.16 -19.10 -73.70
CA LYS A 5 17.10 -19.89 -74.40
C LYS A 5 17.54 -21.32 -74.84
N TRP A 6 16.92 -22.32 -74.17
CA TRP A 6 16.35 -23.61 -74.62
C TRP A 6 17.22 -24.67 -75.35
N LEU A 7 17.11 -25.96 -74.94
CA LEU A 7 16.36 -27.01 -75.68
C LEU A 7 16.31 -28.38 -74.95
N THR A 8 15.17 -29.04 -75.07
CA THR A 8 14.84 -30.43 -74.67
C THR A 8 14.93 -31.34 -75.90
N ILE A 9 15.43 -32.59 -75.79
CA ILE A 9 15.07 -33.70 -76.70
C ILE A 9 14.90 -35.03 -75.92
N LEU A 10 13.82 -35.72 -76.29
CA LEU A 10 13.25 -36.99 -75.86
C LEU A 10 13.68 -38.11 -76.84
N VAL A 11 13.92 -39.34 -76.39
CA VAL A 11 13.88 -40.54 -77.26
C VAL A 11 13.17 -41.70 -76.53
N ILE A 12 12.18 -42.28 -77.20
CA ILE A 12 11.37 -43.46 -76.85
C ILE A 12 11.63 -44.54 -77.91
N CYS A 13 11.74 -45.82 -77.50
CA CYS A 13 11.04 -47.01 -78.08
C CYS A 13 11.64 -48.38 -77.62
N LEU A 14 10.93 -49.10 -76.73
CA LEU A 14 10.12 -50.34 -76.95
C LEU A 14 10.53 -51.28 -78.15
N VAL A 15 10.51 -52.64 -78.17
CA VAL A 15 9.74 -53.76 -77.54
C VAL A 15 10.54 -55.09 -77.80
N THR A 16 10.60 -56.15 -76.97
CA THR A 16 9.78 -57.41 -77.03
C THR A 16 10.34 -58.49 -76.09
N GLY A 17 9.46 -59.22 -75.38
CA GLY A 17 9.73 -60.46 -74.63
C GLY A 17 9.65 -61.73 -75.53
N PRO A 18 9.79 -62.97 -74.98
CA PRO A 18 8.76 -63.52 -74.08
C PRO A 18 9.21 -64.55 -72.99
N CYS A 19 8.24 -64.86 -72.13
CA CYS A 19 7.93 -66.14 -71.46
C CYS A 19 8.61 -66.59 -70.14
N VAL A 20 7.85 -66.41 -69.04
CA VAL A 20 7.43 -67.38 -68.01
C VAL A 20 8.43 -68.46 -67.56
N THR A 21 8.95 -68.32 -66.34
CA THR A 21 8.68 -69.19 -65.17
C THR A 21 9.28 -68.53 -63.93
N ASP A 22 8.43 -68.25 -62.94
CA ASP A 22 8.61 -68.49 -61.49
C ASP A 22 7.90 -67.39 -60.66
N VAL A 23 6.57 -67.50 -60.63
CA VAL A 23 5.70 -66.79 -59.69
C VAL A 23 5.50 -67.74 -58.51
N MET A 24 6.31 -67.61 -57.45
CA MET A 24 5.96 -67.98 -56.06
C MET A 24 7.08 -67.58 -55.07
N ALA A 25 7.42 -66.29 -54.99
CA ALA A 25 8.14 -65.73 -53.83
C ALA A 25 7.95 -64.21 -53.68
N ARG A 26 6.74 -63.69 -53.92
CA ARG A 26 6.36 -62.32 -53.53
C ARG A 26 4.93 -62.31 -52.99
N SER A 27 4.77 -62.72 -51.73
CA SER A 27 3.58 -62.44 -50.93
C SER A 27 3.89 -62.46 -49.42
N ARG A 28 4.81 -61.59 -48.99
CA ARG A 28 4.84 -61.11 -47.60
C ARG A 28 5.08 -59.60 -47.57
N SER A 29 4.16 -58.85 -48.16
CA SER A 29 3.94 -57.45 -47.79
C SER A 29 2.46 -57.27 -47.45
N ALA A 30 2.20 -56.49 -46.40
CA ALA A 30 0.88 -56.07 -45.90
C ALA A 30 -0.05 -57.16 -45.34
N ARG A 31 0.18 -57.58 -44.08
CA ARG A 31 -0.91 -57.95 -43.16
C ARG A 31 -0.68 -57.30 -41.79
N GLY A 32 -1.59 -56.39 -41.43
CA GLY A 32 -1.82 -55.85 -40.09
C GLY A 32 -1.10 -54.52 -39.78
N SER A 33 -1.61 -53.39 -40.28
CA SER A 33 -1.35 -52.11 -39.59
C SER A 33 -2.03 -52.19 -38.21
N GLY A 34 -1.23 -52.45 -37.17
CA GLY A 34 -1.68 -52.70 -35.80
C GLY A 34 -2.24 -51.45 -35.10
N VAL A 35 -3.32 -50.89 -35.64
CA VAL A 35 -4.08 -49.82 -35.02
C VAL A 35 -5.13 -50.44 -34.09
N PHE A 36 -5.04 -50.11 -32.80
CA PHE A 36 -6.05 -50.49 -31.81
C PHE A 36 -7.14 -49.41 -31.75
N VAL A 37 -8.41 -49.80 -31.73
CA VAL A 37 -9.55 -48.88 -31.55
C VAL A 37 -10.23 -49.19 -30.24
N ASN A 38 -10.40 -48.20 -29.38
CA ASN A 38 -11.00 -48.38 -28.05
C ASN A 38 -12.53 -48.18 -28.07
N SER A 39 -13.18 -48.31 -26.91
CA SER A 39 -14.63 -48.23 -26.76
C SER A 39 -15.22 -46.85 -27.04
N VAL A 40 -14.41 -45.79 -27.05
CA VAL A 40 -14.82 -44.42 -27.35
C VAL A 40 -14.44 -43.99 -28.78
N GLY A 41 -13.94 -44.91 -29.60
CA GLY A 41 -13.61 -44.68 -31.01
C GLY A 41 -12.23 -44.07 -31.25
N MET A 42 -11.39 -43.92 -30.23
CA MET A 42 -10.01 -43.46 -30.38
C MET A 42 -9.15 -44.56 -31.00
N ARG A 43 -8.25 -44.16 -31.90
CA ARG A 43 -7.32 -45.04 -32.60
C ARG A 43 -5.92 -44.87 -32.04
N PHE A 44 -5.20 -45.96 -31.80
CA PHE A 44 -3.87 -45.97 -31.22
C PHE A 44 -2.88 -46.73 -32.10
N VAL A 45 -1.65 -46.23 -32.19
CA VAL A 45 -0.51 -46.92 -32.81
C VAL A 45 0.49 -47.33 -31.74
N ARG A 46 1.15 -48.47 -31.94
CA ARG A 46 2.23 -48.92 -31.06
C ARG A 46 3.54 -48.19 -31.38
N ILE A 47 4.07 -47.46 -30.42
CA ILE A 47 5.40 -46.84 -30.46
C ILE A 47 6.40 -47.82 -29.84
N ARG A 48 7.46 -48.16 -30.58
CA ARG A 48 8.52 -49.06 -30.08
C ARG A 48 9.51 -48.27 -29.24
N GLY A 49 9.99 -48.85 -28.14
CA GLY A 49 11.07 -48.26 -27.35
C GLY A 49 12.35 -48.09 -28.16
N GLY A 50 13.16 -47.11 -27.77
CA GLY A 50 14.41 -46.74 -28.42
C GLY A 50 15.09 -45.57 -27.71
N SER A 51 16.10 -44.99 -28.34
CA SER A 51 16.83 -43.84 -27.79
C SER A 51 16.78 -42.66 -28.75
N PHE A 52 16.74 -41.46 -28.20
CA PHE A 52 16.80 -40.22 -28.98
C PHE A 52 17.54 -39.12 -28.20
N LEU A 53 17.82 -38.03 -28.89
CA LEU A 53 18.33 -36.81 -28.28
C LEU A 53 17.13 -35.91 -27.96
N MET A 54 16.85 -35.73 -26.67
CA MET A 54 15.81 -34.82 -26.17
C MET A 54 16.36 -33.40 -26.07
N GLY A 55 15.55 -32.42 -26.43
CA GLY A 55 15.96 -31.02 -26.53
C GLY A 55 16.77 -30.72 -27.80
N GLN A 56 17.34 -29.52 -27.87
CA GLN A 56 17.99 -29.00 -29.08
C GLN A 56 19.38 -28.41 -28.75
N LYS A 57 20.43 -28.85 -29.47
CA LYS A 57 21.81 -28.38 -29.23
C LYS A 57 22.05 -26.95 -29.72
N GLN A 58 21.52 -26.63 -30.90
CA GLN A 58 21.72 -25.35 -31.59
C GLN A 58 20.40 -24.90 -32.22
N GLY A 59 20.17 -23.58 -32.23
CA GLY A 59 18.81 -23.06 -32.43
C GLY A 59 17.92 -23.40 -31.22
N GLY A 60 16.62 -23.15 -31.33
CA GLY A 60 15.70 -23.42 -30.23
C GLY A 60 15.64 -22.31 -29.18
N ASP A 61 14.71 -22.46 -28.25
CA ASP A 61 14.65 -21.63 -27.05
C ASP A 61 15.69 -22.05 -26.00
N TRP A 62 15.90 -21.23 -24.98
CA TRP A 62 16.93 -21.44 -23.97
C TRP A 62 16.65 -22.66 -23.10
N ASP A 63 15.38 -23.01 -22.88
CA ASP A 63 14.93 -24.09 -22.01
C ASP A 63 14.82 -25.46 -22.71
N GLU A 64 15.09 -25.50 -24.02
CA GLU A 64 15.32 -26.73 -24.78
C GLU A 64 16.72 -27.32 -24.51
N ARG A 65 17.51 -26.66 -23.65
CA ARG A 65 18.90 -26.98 -23.37
C ARG A 65 19.11 -27.32 -21.89
N PRO A 66 20.10 -28.18 -21.57
CA PRO A 66 20.96 -28.91 -22.50
C PRO A 66 20.24 -30.07 -23.20
N ALA A 67 20.57 -30.29 -24.47
CA ALA A 67 20.14 -31.50 -25.18
C ALA A 67 20.87 -32.73 -24.61
N HIS A 68 20.13 -33.78 -24.29
CA HIS A 68 20.62 -34.95 -23.58
C HIS A 68 20.02 -36.25 -24.14
N LYS A 69 20.68 -37.38 -23.87
CA LYS A 69 20.22 -38.69 -24.35
C LYS A 69 19.09 -39.19 -23.46
N VAL A 70 18.02 -39.67 -24.09
CA VAL A 70 16.92 -40.33 -23.41
C VAL A 70 16.68 -41.70 -24.03
N LYS A 71 16.48 -42.70 -23.19
CA LYS A 71 16.11 -44.06 -23.57
C LYS A 71 14.69 -44.37 -23.10
N ILE A 72 13.79 -44.67 -24.03
CA ILE A 72 12.46 -45.22 -23.75
C ILE A 72 12.55 -46.74 -23.89
N THR A 73 12.45 -47.48 -22.78
CA THR A 73 12.71 -48.93 -22.76
C THR A 73 11.49 -49.75 -23.15
N TYR A 74 10.29 -49.31 -22.76
CA TYR A 74 9.05 -50.03 -23.02
C TYR A 74 8.33 -49.49 -24.26
N SER A 75 7.72 -50.39 -25.03
CA SER A 75 6.77 -49.96 -26.07
C SER A 75 5.49 -49.49 -25.40
N PHE A 76 4.90 -48.41 -25.91
CA PHE A 76 3.60 -47.88 -25.45
C PHE A 76 2.68 -47.65 -26.65
N GLY A 77 1.38 -47.57 -26.42
CA GLY A 77 0.44 -47.10 -27.44
C GLY A 77 0.29 -45.59 -27.37
N MET A 78 0.09 -44.91 -28.50
CA MET A 78 -0.24 -43.48 -28.51
C MET A 78 -1.40 -43.22 -29.45
N ALA A 79 -2.33 -42.36 -29.03
CA ALA A 79 -3.47 -41.95 -29.84
C ALA A 79 -2.98 -41.27 -31.13
N LEU A 80 -3.60 -41.61 -32.25
CA LEU A 80 -3.24 -41.08 -33.57
C LEU A 80 -3.41 -39.55 -33.63
N THR A 81 -4.36 -39.01 -32.88
CA THR A 81 -4.72 -37.59 -32.79
C THR A 81 -4.92 -37.20 -31.32
N GLU A 82 -5.13 -35.91 -31.10
CA GLU A 82 -5.69 -35.36 -29.87
C GLU A 82 -7.12 -35.91 -29.62
N VAL A 83 -7.57 -35.84 -28.36
CA VAL A 83 -8.93 -36.20 -27.96
C VAL A 83 -9.92 -35.22 -28.58
N THR A 84 -10.98 -35.72 -29.21
CA THR A 84 -12.02 -34.87 -29.81
C THR A 84 -13.14 -34.53 -28.82
N ASN A 85 -13.95 -33.51 -29.13
CA ASN A 85 -15.14 -33.17 -28.33
C ASN A 85 -16.08 -34.36 -28.15
N ALA A 86 -16.39 -35.10 -29.22
CA ALA A 86 -17.28 -36.27 -29.13
C ALA A 86 -16.72 -37.42 -28.28
N GLN A 87 -15.39 -37.52 -28.15
CA GLN A 87 -14.75 -38.50 -27.27
C GLN A 87 -14.78 -38.01 -25.81
N TYR A 88 -14.44 -36.75 -25.56
CA TYR A 88 -14.42 -36.16 -24.22
C TYR A 88 -15.81 -36.08 -23.60
N GLU A 89 -16.84 -35.75 -24.39
CA GLU A 89 -18.23 -35.62 -23.91
C GLU A 89 -18.86 -36.95 -23.48
N GLN A 90 -18.24 -38.10 -23.79
CA GLN A 90 -18.65 -39.38 -23.21
C GLN A 90 -18.24 -39.52 -21.73
N PHE A 91 -17.21 -38.78 -21.31
CA PHE A 91 -16.78 -38.67 -19.91
C PHE A 91 -17.52 -37.52 -19.22
N ASP A 92 -17.50 -36.33 -19.80
CA ASP A 92 -18.18 -35.14 -19.27
C ASP A 92 -19.11 -34.50 -20.32
N PRO A 93 -20.39 -34.91 -20.38
CA PRO A 93 -21.35 -34.35 -21.32
C PRO A 93 -21.57 -32.84 -21.18
N LYS A 94 -21.28 -32.24 -20.02
CA LYS A 94 -21.45 -30.79 -19.80
C LYS A 94 -20.42 -29.97 -20.55
N HIS A 95 -19.29 -30.56 -20.93
CA HIS A 95 -18.26 -29.89 -21.73
C HIS A 95 -18.80 -29.36 -23.08
N ARG A 96 -19.91 -29.94 -23.57
CA ARG A 96 -20.62 -29.46 -24.76
C ARG A 96 -21.02 -27.98 -24.68
N GLU A 97 -21.22 -27.43 -23.47
CA GLU A 97 -21.52 -26.02 -23.24
C GLU A 97 -20.35 -25.08 -23.57
N LEU A 98 -19.11 -25.58 -23.61
CA LEU A 98 -17.91 -24.82 -23.95
C LEU A 98 -17.62 -24.80 -25.45
N ARG A 99 -18.32 -25.61 -26.27
CA ARG A 99 -18.17 -25.59 -27.72
C ARG A 99 -18.43 -24.22 -28.29
N GLY A 100 -17.53 -23.75 -29.15
CA GLY A 100 -17.63 -22.42 -29.74
C GLY A 100 -17.35 -21.27 -28.76
N LYS A 101 -16.96 -21.52 -27.51
CA LYS A 101 -16.44 -20.47 -26.61
C LYS A 101 -15.25 -19.80 -27.30
N LEU A 102 -15.29 -18.48 -27.41
CA LEU A 102 -14.32 -17.67 -28.17
C LEU A 102 -14.21 -18.07 -29.66
N GLY A 103 -15.16 -18.83 -30.19
CA GLY A 103 -15.22 -19.27 -31.58
C GLY A 103 -14.45 -20.55 -31.91
N PHE A 104 -13.88 -21.25 -30.93
CA PHE A 104 -13.06 -22.47 -31.11
C PHE A 104 -13.81 -23.77 -30.77
N SER A 105 -13.33 -24.90 -31.30
CA SER A 105 -13.75 -26.26 -30.94
C SER A 105 -15.28 -26.45 -30.99
N ARG A 106 -15.87 -26.33 -32.18
CA ARG A 106 -17.33 -26.33 -32.39
C ARG A 106 -17.88 -27.72 -32.71
N ASP A 107 -17.17 -28.45 -33.55
CA ASP A 107 -17.66 -29.70 -34.15
C ASP A 107 -17.16 -30.93 -33.38
N ASP A 108 -17.78 -32.08 -33.64
CA ASP A 108 -17.55 -33.35 -32.91
C ASP A 108 -16.12 -33.89 -33.08
N ASP A 109 -15.52 -33.63 -34.25
CA ASP A 109 -14.20 -34.07 -34.68
C ASP A 109 -13.10 -33.01 -34.48
N GLU A 110 -13.41 -31.92 -33.79
CA GLU A 110 -12.41 -30.96 -33.33
C GLU A 110 -11.78 -31.39 -32.01
N ALA A 111 -10.49 -31.09 -31.85
CA ALA A 111 -9.76 -31.33 -30.61
C ALA A 111 -10.44 -30.60 -29.44
N VAL A 112 -10.61 -31.30 -28.32
CA VAL A 112 -11.16 -30.72 -27.10
C VAL A 112 -10.18 -29.67 -26.54
N VAL A 113 -10.70 -28.50 -26.17
CA VAL A 113 -9.93 -27.40 -25.56
C VAL A 113 -10.68 -26.83 -24.35
N PHE A 114 -10.09 -25.89 -23.61
CA PHE A 114 -10.59 -25.49 -22.29
C PHE A 114 -10.65 -26.66 -21.30
N VAL A 115 -9.62 -27.51 -21.34
CA VAL A 115 -9.44 -28.63 -20.41
C VAL A 115 -8.15 -28.39 -19.62
N SER A 116 -8.27 -28.42 -18.29
CA SER A 116 -7.14 -28.35 -17.36
C SER A 116 -6.37 -29.68 -17.32
N TRP A 117 -5.15 -29.67 -16.78
CA TRP A 117 -4.37 -30.89 -16.63
C TRP A 117 -5.10 -31.92 -15.75
N HIS A 118 -5.77 -31.46 -14.69
CA HIS A 118 -6.54 -32.32 -13.79
C HIS A 118 -7.72 -33.00 -14.51
N GLU A 119 -8.49 -32.24 -15.30
CA GLU A 119 -9.60 -32.78 -16.09
C GLU A 119 -9.12 -33.81 -17.14
N ALA A 120 -7.96 -33.57 -17.77
CA ALA A 120 -7.37 -34.51 -18.72
C ALA A 120 -6.90 -35.82 -18.06
N VAL A 121 -6.34 -35.75 -16.86
CA VAL A 121 -5.97 -36.94 -16.06
C VAL A 121 -7.22 -37.71 -15.63
N GLU A 122 -8.29 -37.03 -15.23
CA GLU A 122 -9.55 -37.68 -14.85
C GLU A 122 -10.21 -38.38 -16.04
N PHE A 123 -10.15 -37.81 -17.24
CA PHE A 123 -10.57 -38.50 -18.47
C PHE A 123 -9.79 -39.81 -18.68
N CYS A 124 -8.46 -39.76 -18.50
CA CYS A 124 -7.61 -40.95 -18.61
C CYS A 124 -7.97 -42.01 -17.56
N ARG A 125 -8.23 -41.59 -16.31
CA ARG A 125 -8.63 -42.46 -15.20
C ARG A 125 -9.98 -43.13 -15.49
N TRP A 126 -10.98 -42.35 -15.87
CA TRP A 126 -12.30 -42.85 -16.24
C TRP A 126 -12.22 -43.90 -17.36
N LEU A 127 -11.47 -43.60 -18.42
CA LEU A 127 -11.33 -44.54 -19.54
C LEU A 127 -10.57 -45.81 -19.12
N SER A 128 -9.61 -45.68 -18.21
CA SER A 128 -8.88 -46.82 -17.65
C SER A 128 -9.77 -47.74 -16.84
N GLU A 129 -10.62 -47.17 -15.98
CA GLU A 129 -11.60 -47.91 -15.18
C GLU A 129 -12.64 -48.58 -16.10
N LYS A 130 -13.10 -47.88 -17.13
CA LYS A 130 -14.08 -48.37 -18.10
C LYS A 130 -13.59 -49.59 -18.89
N GLU A 131 -12.32 -49.62 -19.29
CA GLU A 131 -11.78 -50.66 -20.17
C GLU A 131 -10.83 -51.66 -19.48
N GLY A 132 -10.50 -51.45 -18.21
CA GLY A 132 -9.51 -52.26 -17.49
C GLY A 132 -8.11 -52.17 -18.11
N ARG A 133 -7.74 -51.02 -18.67
CA ARG A 133 -6.48 -50.77 -19.39
C ARG A 133 -5.86 -49.47 -18.93
N SER A 134 -4.55 -49.40 -18.73
CA SER A 134 -3.88 -48.16 -18.33
C SER A 134 -3.85 -47.13 -19.46
N TYR A 135 -4.71 -46.13 -19.38
CA TYR A 135 -4.68 -44.89 -20.15
C TYR A 135 -4.13 -43.76 -19.31
N ARG A 136 -3.30 -42.91 -19.94
CA ARG A 136 -2.63 -41.80 -19.26
C ARG A 136 -2.24 -40.71 -20.25
N LEU A 137 -1.85 -39.56 -19.72
CA LEU A 137 -1.06 -38.59 -20.49
C LEU A 137 0.32 -39.18 -20.81
N PRO A 138 0.92 -38.85 -21.97
CA PRO A 138 2.31 -39.20 -22.24
C PRO A 138 3.24 -38.47 -21.28
N THR A 139 4.39 -39.07 -20.98
CA THR A 139 5.50 -38.27 -20.44
C THR A 139 5.98 -37.29 -21.48
N GLU A 140 6.59 -36.20 -21.04
CA GLU A 140 7.21 -35.20 -21.91
C GLU A 140 8.21 -35.85 -22.88
N ALA A 141 9.01 -36.78 -22.37
CA ALA A 141 9.98 -37.50 -23.18
C ALA A 141 9.34 -38.46 -24.19
N GLU A 142 8.28 -39.18 -23.82
CA GLU A 142 7.51 -40.01 -24.76
C GLU A 142 6.87 -39.16 -25.85
N TRP A 143 6.35 -37.97 -25.51
CA TRP A 143 5.77 -37.06 -26.48
C TRP A 143 6.80 -36.58 -27.49
N GLU A 144 7.96 -36.10 -27.04
CA GLU A 144 9.01 -35.60 -27.94
C GLU A 144 9.58 -36.75 -28.81
N TYR A 145 9.78 -37.93 -28.21
CA TYR A 145 10.20 -39.14 -28.93
C TYR A 145 9.20 -39.50 -30.04
N ALA A 146 7.92 -39.51 -29.71
CA ALA A 146 6.83 -39.79 -30.63
C ALA A 146 6.69 -38.74 -31.73
N CYS A 147 6.84 -37.45 -31.40
CA CYS A 147 6.81 -36.35 -32.36
C CYS A 147 7.94 -36.49 -33.39
N ARG A 148 9.19 -36.67 -32.91
CA ARG A 148 10.38 -36.80 -33.76
C ARG A 148 10.32 -38.03 -34.66
N ALA A 149 9.77 -39.14 -34.18
CA ALA A 149 9.60 -40.37 -34.95
C ALA A 149 10.89 -40.81 -35.70
N GLY A 150 12.03 -40.67 -35.03
CA GLY A 150 13.37 -41.00 -35.53
C GLY A 150 14.14 -39.86 -36.21
N THR A 151 13.56 -38.67 -36.39
CA THR A 151 14.29 -37.51 -36.91
C THR A 151 15.11 -36.81 -35.82
N THR A 152 16.17 -36.13 -36.25
CA THR A 152 17.01 -35.25 -35.41
C THR A 152 16.86 -33.77 -35.76
N THR A 153 16.01 -33.46 -36.73
CA THR A 153 15.75 -32.13 -37.25
C THR A 153 14.83 -31.33 -36.32
N ALA A 154 14.67 -30.03 -36.56
CA ALA A 154 13.80 -29.18 -35.73
C ALA A 154 12.33 -29.65 -35.70
N TYR A 155 11.81 -30.13 -36.83
CA TYR A 155 10.46 -30.67 -36.99
C TYR A 155 10.52 -32.11 -37.48
N HIS A 156 9.46 -32.90 -37.32
CA HIS A 156 9.38 -34.24 -37.88
C HIS A 156 9.34 -34.24 -39.43
N THR A 157 9.07 -33.08 -40.03
CA THR A 157 9.07 -32.85 -41.48
C THR A 157 10.44 -32.45 -42.03
N GLY A 158 11.43 -32.22 -41.16
CA GLY A 158 12.77 -31.73 -41.53
C GLY A 158 13.14 -30.44 -40.79
N GLU A 159 14.00 -29.63 -41.40
CA GLU A 159 14.47 -28.36 -40.80
C GLU A 159 13.45 -27.21 -40.91
N SER A 160 12.42 -27.38 -41.73
CA SER A 160 11.33 -26.41 -41.88
C SER A 160 9.96 -27.08 -41.73
N LEU A 161 8.98 -26.26 -41.33
CA LEU A 161 7.60 -26.67 -41.19
C LEU A 161 6.80 -26.16 -42.41
N ALA A 162 5.98 -27.05 -42.97
CA ALA A 162 5.21 -26.76 -44.18
C ALA A 162 3.95 -25.93 -43.85
N LYS A 163 3.44 -25.17 -44.83
CA LYS A 163 2.39 -24.16 -44.59
C LYS A 163 1.08 -24.75 -44.07
N GLU A 164 0.78 -25.99 -44.37
CA GLU A 164 -0.40 -26.72 -43.89
C GLU A 164 -0.43 -26.88 -42.36
N PHE A 165 0.72 -26.82 -41.69
CA PHE A 165 0.80 -26.79 -40.22
C PHE A 165 0.65 -25.37 -39.67
N HIS A 166 0.72 -24.33 -40.51
CA HIS A 166 0.64 -22.93 -40.10
C HIS A 166 -0.82 -22.47 -40.07
N LYS A 167 -1.58 -22.86 -39.05
CA LYS A 167 -2.99 -22.44 -38.93
C LYS A 167 -3.13 -20.92 -38.76
N ASN A 168 -2.61 -20.38 -37.66
CA ASN A 168 -2.59 -18.96 -37.36
C ASN A 168 -1.29 -18.59 -36.60
N ALA A 169 -0.17 -19.13 -37.09
CA ALA A 169 1.13 -19.17 -36.42
C ALA A 169 1.84 -17.81 -36.32
N ARG A 170 1.23 -16.87 -35.58
CA ARG A 170 1.71 -15.50 -35.35
C ARG A 170 1.41 -15.05 -33.93
N MET A 171 2.12 -14.02 -33.50
CA MET A 171 1.77 -13.28 -32.29
C MET A 171 0.35 -12.68 -32.43
N SER A 172 -0.49 -12.94 -31.43
CA SER A 172 -1.91 -12.59 -31.43
C SER A 172 -2.30 -11.89 -30.14
N TRP A 173 -3.13 -10.87 -30.26
CA TRP A 173 -3.76 -10.15 -29.13
C TRP A 173 -5.11 -10.78 -28.74
N PHE A 174 -5.51 -11.86 -29.39
CA PHE A 174 -6.79 -12.51 -29.17
C PHE A 174 -6.98 -12.95 -27.70
N PRO A 175 -8.19 -12.83 -27.11
CA PRO A 175 -9.44 -12.30 -27.67
C PRO A 175 -9.64 -10.78 -27.49
N ASP A 176 -8.60 -9.98 -27.26
CA ASP A 176 -8.75 -8.52 -27.10
C ASP A 176 -9.44 -7.89 -28.33
N PRO A 177 -10.67 -7.38 -28.17
CA PRO A 177 -11.42 -6.83 -29.28
C PRO A 177 -10.80 -5.53 -29.83
N ALA A 178 -10.08 -4.78 -28.99
CA ALA A 178 -9.51 -3.49 -29.37
C ALA A 178 -8.22 -3.62 -30.20
N ARG A 179 -7.46 -4.70 -30.00
CA ARG A 179 -6.19 -4.96 -30.73
C ARG A 179 -6.28 -6.11 -31.73
N ARG A 180 -7.47 -6.69 -31.91
CA ARG A 180 -7.71 -7.76 -32.88
C ARG A 180 -7.34 -7.29 -34.30
N ARG A 181 -6.38 -7.98 -34.92
CA ARG A 181 -5.96 -7.70 -36.30
C ARG A 181 -6.81 -8.49 -37.29
N LYS A 182 -7.15 -7.86 -38.42
CA LYS A 182 -7.82 -8.51 -39.54
C LYS A 182 -7.07 -9.78 -39.97
N GLY A 183 -7.79 -10.89 -40.03
CA GLY A 183 -7.27 -12.21 -40.42
C GLY A 183 -6.84 -13.09 -39.26
N ALA A 184 -6.75 -12.61 -38.02
CA ALA A 184 -6.47 -13.41 -36.81
C ALA A 184 -7.73 -14.04 -36.21
N GLU A 185 -8.55 -14.61 -37.09
CA GLU A 185 -9.83 -15.22 -36.72
C GLU A 185 -9.61 -16.63 -36.12
N PRO A 186 -10.51 -17.12 -35.23
CA PRO A 186 -10.55 -18.51 -34.85
C PRO A 186 -10.56 -19.43 -36.09
N VAL A 187 -9.82 -20.53 -36.00
CA VAL A 187 -9.65 -21.52 -37.07
C VAL A 187 -10.14 -22.88 -36.59
N PRO A 188 -10.61 -23.76 -37.51
CA PRO A 188 -11.02 -25.10 -37.15
C PRO A 188 -9.90 -25.90 -36.47
N LEU A 189 -10.29 -26.63 -35.42
CA LEU A 189 -9.43 -27.52 -34.64
C LEU A 189 -9.67 -29.00 -34.98
N THR A 190 -10.30 -29.27 -36.14
CA THR A 190 -10.48 -30.61 -36.69
C THR A 190 -9.16 -31.38 -36.65
N VAL A 191 -9.22 -32.60 -36.12
CA VAL A 191 -8.06 -33.49 -36.02
C VAL A 191 -7.76 -34.19 -37.35
N ALA A 192 -6.58 -34.78 -37.44
CA ALA A 192 -6.02 -35.48 -38.59
C ALA A 192 -5.96 -34.66 -39.88
N GLN A 193 -5.71 -33.35 -39.79
CA GLN A 193 -5.64 -32.47 -40.96
C GLN A 193 -4.22 -32.32 -41.53
N THR A 194 -3.20 -32.46 -40.69
CA THR A 194 -1.81 -32.41 -41.12
C THR A 194 -1.27 -33.79 -41.51
N ALA A 195 -0.19 -33.87 -42.27
CA ALA A 195 0.40 -35.16 -42.63
C ALA A 195 0.96 -35.87 -41.39
N ALA A 196 0.62 -37.15 -41.23
CA ALA A 196 1.16 -37.95 -40.14
C ALA A 196 2.69 -38.08 -40.24
N ASN A 197 3.36 -38.17 -39.08
CA ASN A 197 4.78 -38.51 -39.03
C ASN A 197 5.03 -39.97 -39.43
N SER A 198 6.30 -40.39 -39.45
CA SER A 198 6.71 -41.74 -39.90
C SER A 198 6.12 -42.89 -39.07
N TRP A 199 5.55 -42.60 -37.90
CA TRP A 199 4.89 -43.57 -37.02
C TRP A 199 3.35 -43.49 -37.06
N GLY A 200 2.79 -42.63 -37.91
CA GLY A 200 1.34 -42.53 -38.12
C GLY A 200 0.61 -41.61 -37.13
N LEU A 201 1.33 -40.75 -36.41
CA LEU A 201 0.74 -39.74 -35.53
C LEU A 201 0.50 -38.43 -36.29
N TYR A 202 -0.70 -37.88 -36.15
CA TYR A 202 -1.14 -36.65 -36.79
C TYR A 202 -0.99 -35.45 -35.84
N ASP A 203 -0.95 -34.26 -36.43
CA ASP A 203 -1.08 -32.96 -35.74
C ASP A 203 -0.04 -32.72 -34.64
N MET A 204 1.15 -33.32 -34.79
CA MET A 204 2.26 -33.17 -33.84
C MET A 204 2.84 -31.74 -33.78
N HIS A 205 2.38 -30.82 -34.66
CA HIS A 205 2.79 -29.41 -34.71
C HIS A 205 1.58 -28.49 -34.99
N GLY A 206 1.20 -27.65 -34.02
CA GLY A 206 0.40 -26.43 -34.26
C GLY A 206 -1.13 -26.55 -34.30
N ASN A 207 -1.74 -27.68 -33.92
CA ASN A 207 -3.20 -27.79 -33.79
C ASN A 207 -3.68 -27.27 -32.42
N VAL A 208 -3.41 -28.03 -31.37
CA VAL A 208 -3.55 -27.62 -29.96
C VAL A 208 -2.30 -27.99 -29.20
N GLU A 209 -2.00 -27.25 -28.15
CA GLU A 209 -0.98 -27.64 -27.17
C GLU A 209 -1.49 -28.84 -26.38
N GLU A 210 -0.59 -29.77 -26.06
CA GLU A 210 -0.99 -31.03 -25.44
C GLU A 210 -0.38 -31.24 -24.07
N TRP A 211 -1.24 -31.48 -23.09
CA TRP A 211 -0.82 -31.84 -21.75
C TRP A 211 0.06 -33.09 -21.72
N CYS A 212 1.22 -32.95 -21.06
CA CYS A 212 2.07 -34.07 -20.65
C CYS A 212 1.88 -34.33 -19.15
N HIS A 213 2.34 -35.49 -18.67
CA HIS A 213 2.26 -35.85 -17.26
C HIS A 213 3.16 -34.95 -16.36
N ASP A 214 4.29 -34.54 -16.90
CA ASP A 214 5.46 -34.04 -16.20
C ASP A 214 5.27 -32.64 -15.59
N TRP A 215 5.89 -32.43 -14.43
CA TRP A 215 6.16 -31.08 -13.93
C TRP A 215 7.31 -30.44 -14.71
N TYR A 216 7.11 -29.19 -15.11
CA TYR A 216 8.13 -28.42 -15.81
C TYR A 216 9.32 -28.10 -14.90
N GLY A 217 10.51 -28.13 -15.48
CA GLY A 217 11.76 -27.72 -14.85
C GLY A 217 12.92 -27.74 -15.84
N PRO A 218 14.10 -27.21 -15.44
CA PRO A 218 15.28 -27.20 -16.29
C PRO A 218 15.75 -28.62 -16.61
N TYR A 219 16.29 -28.83 -17.81
CA TYR A 219 16.96 -30.07 -18.16
C TYR A 219 18.29 -30.24 -17.42
N GLU A 220 18.69 -31.49 -17.22
CA GLU A 220 19.98 -31.86 -16.66
C GLU A 220 20.84 -32.47 -17.76
N GLN A 221 22.15 -32.19 -17.76
CA GLN A 221 23.08 -32.70 -18.77
C GLN A 221 23.49 -34.16 -18.49
N VAL A 222 22.51 -35.03 -18.26
CA VAL A 222 22.71 -36.45 -17.93
C VAL A 222 21.84 -37.34 -18.80
N GLU A 223 22.31 -38.55 -19.08
CA GLU A 223 21.50 -39.55 -19.78
C GLU A 223 20.37 -40.04 -18.87
N GLN A 224 19.16 -40.12 -19.41
CA GLN A 224 17.97 -40.53 -18.67
C GLN A 224 17.32 -41.76 -19.30
N THR A 225 16.72 -42.61 -18.47
CA THR A 225 15.96 -43.79 -18.91
C THR A 225 14.53 -43.68 -18.39
N ASP A 226 13.57 -43.69 -19.31
CA ASP A 226 12.14 -43.52 -19.05
C ASP A 226 11.82 -42.37 -18.06
N PRO A 227 12.27 -41.13 -18.32
CA PRO A 227 12.08 -40.02 -17.39
C PRO A 227 10.60 -39.64 -17.25
N VAL A 228 10.23 -39.21 -16.04
CA VAL A 228 8.87 -38.79 -15.66
C VAL A 228 8.82 -37.33 -15.18
N GLY A 229 9.86 -36.56 -15.53
CA GLY A 229 9.98 -35.14 -15.19
C GLY A 229 10.41 -34.91 -13.74
N ARG A 230 10.10 -33.71 -13.22
CA ARG A 230 10.40 -33.35 -11.83
C ARG A 230 9.32 -33.84 -10.86
N ALA A 231 9.69 -34.03 -9.60
CA ALA A 231 8.78 -34.44 -8.53
C ALA A 231 7.67 -33.40 -8.27
N GLY A 232 7.95 -32.13 -8.54
CA GLY A 232 7.03 -31.03 -8.33
C GLY A 232 7.43 -29.77 -9.10
N GLY A 233 6.49 -28.83 -9.18
CA GLY A 233 6.67 -27.51 -9.80
C GLY A 233 5.39 -26.68 -9.66
N ASP A 234 5.39 -25.47 -10.22
CA ASP A 234 4.16 -24.69 -10.41
C ASP A 234 3.47 -25.05 -11.73
N PHE A 235 4.23 -25.45 -12.75
CA PHE A 235 3.73 -25.62 -14.12
C PHE A 235 3.78 -27.06 -14.60
N LYS A 236 2.76 -27.47 -15.34
CA LYS A 236 2.74 -28.72 -16.11
C LYS A 236 3.18 -28.46 -17.54
N VAL A 237 3.89 -29.42 -18.13
CA VAL A 237 4.41 -29.31 -19.49
C VAL A 237 3.27 -29.44 -20.51
N THR A 238 3.28 -28.56 -21.51
CA THR A 238 2.56 -28.75 -22.77
C THR A 238 3.52 -28.81 -23.96
N ARG A 239 3.15 -29.57 -24.99
CA ARG A 239 3.98 -29.77 -26.19
C ARG A 239 3.21 -29.55 -27.50
N GLY A 240 3.93 -29.46 -28.62
CA GLY A 240 3.38 -29.38 -29.99
C GLY A 240 2.94 -27.99 -30.45
N GLY A 241 2.59 -27.10 -29.52
CA GLY A 241 2.07 -25.78 -29.85
C GLY A 241 0.65 -25.83 -30.43
N SER A 242 -0.02 -24.69 -30.46
CA SER A 242 -1.42 -24.57 -30.88
C SER A 242 -1.56 -23.77 -32.17
N GLN A 243 -2.80 -23.62 -32.66
CA GLN A 243 -3.11 -22.82 -33.84
C GLN A 243 -2.54 -21.40 -33.79
N GLY A 244 -2.37 -20.81 -32.61
CA GLY A 244 -1.85 -19.45 -32.39
C GLY A 244 -0.36 -19.41 -32.01
N THR A 245 0.35 -20.52 -32.09
CA THR A 245 1.78 -20.60 -31.74
C THR A 245 2.64 -20.24 -32.94
N GLN A 246 3.58 -19.31 -32.76
CA GLN A 246 4.49 -18.91 -33.84
C GLN A 246 5.35 -20.11 -34.26
N ILE A 247 5.70 -20.18 -35.55
CA ILE A 247 6.45 -21.31 -36.14
C ILE A 247 7.69 -21.67 -35.33
N ALA A 248 8.40 -20.67 -34.79
CA ALA A 248 9.54 -20.91 -33.93
C ALA A 248 9.19 -21.85 -32.76
N PHE A 249 8.07 -21.68 -32.08
CA PHE A 249 7.67 -22.50 -30.93
C PHE A 249 6.92 -23.80 -31.32
N LEU A 250 6.86 -24.13 -32.62
CA LEU A 250 6.29 -25.39 -33.13
C LEU A 250 7.37 -26.46 -33.34
N ARG A 251 8.57 -26.31 -32.78
CA ARG A 251 9.62 -27.34 -32.92
C ARG A 251 9.27 -28.56 -32.08
N SER A 252 9.77 -29.73 -32.48
CA SER A 252 9.63 -30.97 -31.72
C SER A 252 10.21 -30.85 -30.30
N ALA A 253 11.31 -30.10 -30.16
CA ALA A 253 12.00 -29.85 -28.90
C ALA A 253 11.35 -28.77 -28.01
N ASN A 254 10.48 -27.92 -28.58
CA ASN A 254 9.92 -26.79 -27.85
C ASN A 254 9.08 -27.28 -26.67
N ARG A 255 9.15 -26.55 -25.55
CA ARG A 255 8.45 -26.87 -24.31
C ARG A 255 7.64 -25.66 -23.92
N LEU A 256 6.34 -25.86 -23.74
CA LEU A 256 5.47 -24.84 -23.17
C LEU A 256 5.00 -25.33 -21.80
N GLY A 257 4.30 -24.47 -21.08
CA GLY A 257 3.65 -24.87 -19.85
C GLY A 257 2.71 -23.81 -19.32
N THR A 258 1.90 -24.22 -18.36
CA THR A 258 1.08 -23.31 -17.54
C THR A 258 0.69 -24.03 -16.26
N LEU A 259 -0.06 -23.34 -15.39
CA LEU A 259 -0.59 -23.91 -14.15
C LEU A 259 -1.52 -25.10 -14.44
N PRO A 260 -1.52 -26.15 -13.61
CA PRO A 260 -2.33 -27.35 -13.86
C PRO A 260 -3.84 -27.09 -13.89
N GLU A 261 -4.31 -26.03 -13.23
CA GLU A 261 -5.72 -25.60 -13.26
C GLU A 261 -6.08 -24.67 -14.44
N ASP A 262 -5.10 -24.15 -15.17
CA ASP A 262 -5.35 -23.26 -16.31
C ASP A 262 -5.98 -24.03 -17.46
N LYS A 263 -6.94 -23.39 -18.12
CA LYS A 263 -7.67 -23.97 -19.25
C LYS A 263 -8.01 -22.90 -20.27
N SER A 264 -7.35 -22.97 -21.41
CA SER A 264 -7.50 -21.98 -22.49
C SER A 264 -7.92 -22.65 -23.80
N TRP A 265 -8.26 -21.83 -24.79
CA TRP A 265 -8.60 -22.26 -26.15
C TRP A 265 -7.40 -22.82 -26.94
N LEU A 266 -6.23 -22.89 -26.31
CA LEU A 266 -4.99 -23.37 -26.93
C LEU A 266 -4.62 -24.78 -26.48
N ILE A 267 -5.17 -25.26 -25.37
CA ILE A 267 -4.69 -26.47 -24.70
C ILE A 267 -5.74 -27.57 -24.75
N GLY A 268 -5.33 -28.72 -25.26
CA GLY A 268 -6.02 -30.01 -25.23
C GLY A 268 -5.05 -31.10 -24.78
N PHE A 269 -5.26 -32.35 -25.22
CA PHE A 269 -4.41 -33.47 -24.85
C PHE A 269 -4.59 -34.67 -25.78
N ARG A 270 -3.63 -35.59 -25.74
CA ARG A 270 -3.71 -36.93 -26.36
C ARG A 270 -3.34 -38.02 -25.37
N LEU A 271 -3.77 -39.25 -25.63
CA LEU A 271 -3.57 -40.38 -24.70
C LEU A 271 -2.40 -41.28 -25.10
N ALA A 272 -1.73 -41.81 -24.09
CA ALA A 272 -0.88 -42.97 -24.17
C ALA A 272 -1.53 -44.19 -23.50
N ILE A 273 -1.19 -45.39 -23.98
CA ILE A 273 -1.56 -46.68 -23.41
C ILE A 273 -0.31 -47.36 -22.88
N GLY A 274 -0.35 -47.72 -21.60
CA GLY A 274 0.73 -48.41 -20.91
C GLY A 274 0.87 -47.91 -19.48
N GLU A 275 1.58 -48.67 -18.66
CA GLU A 275 1.95 -48.23 -17.32
C GLU A 275 2.81 -46.96 -17.40
N MET A 276 2.72 -46.11 -16.39
CA MET A 276 3.71 -45.04 -16.19
C MET A 276 5.07 -45.67 -15.92
N PRO A 277 6.17 -45.09 -16.44
CA PRO A 277 7.50 -45.49 -16.00
C PRO A 277 7.64 -45.39 -14.48
N LYS A 278 8.39 -46.33 -13.90
CA LYS A 278 8.68 -46.39 -12.46
C LYS A 278 9.99 -45.69 -12.08
N THR A 279 10.59 -44.97 -13.02
CA THR A 279 11.79 -44.16 -12.76
C THR A 279 11.46 -43.09 -11.73
N GLU A 280 12.36 -42.88 -10.77
CA GLU A 280 12.18 -41.81 -9.79
C GLU A 280 12.18 -40.44 -10.49
N PRO A 281 11.22 -39.56 -10.18
CA PRO A 281 11.24 -38.20 -10.69
C PRO A 281 12.51 -37.46 -10.25
N LEU A 282 12.97 -36.51 -11.06
CA LEU A 282 14.05 -35.61 -10.66
C LEU A 282 13.61 -34.76 -9.46
N GLY A 283 14.53 -34.47 -8.54
CA GLY A 283 14.26 -33.56 -7.41
C GLY A 283 13.86 -32.15 -7.88
N GLU A 284 13.36 -31.33 -6.96
CA GLU A 284 13.08 -29.93 -7.26
C GLU A 284 14.38 -29.17 -7.64
N PRO A 285 14.32 -28.18 -8.55
CA PRO A 285 15.49 -27.38 -8.89
C PRO A 285 16.04 -26.63 -7.69
N ALA A 286 17.35 -26.38 -7.67
CA ALA A 286 17.95 -25.52 -6.66
C ALA A 286 17.31 -24.13 -6.66
N ALA A 287 17.11 -23.56 -5.46
CA ALA A 287 16.54 -22.22 -5.31
C ALA A 287 17.31 -21.17 -6.12
N ALA A 288 16.61 -20.19 -6.68
CA ALA A 288 17.23 -19.05 -7.37
C ALA A 288 17.97 -18.13 -6.38
N LEU A 289 18.90 -17.29 -6.85
CA LEU A 289 19.76 -16.46 -5.98
C LEU A 289 18.96 -15.59 -5.01
N ASN A 290 17.86 -15.00 -5.48
CA ASN A 290 16.98 -14.16 -4.68
C ASN A 290 16.22 -14.90 -3.54
N ARG A 291 16.32 -16.24 -3.50
CA ARG A 291 15.75 -17.14 -2.48
C ARG A 291 16.81 -18.02 -1.80
N ARG A 292 18.10 -17.69 -1.91
CA ARG A 292 19.16 -18.39 -1.18
C ARG A 292 19.52 -17.62 0.07
N ASN A 293 19.79 -18.33 1.16
CA ASN A 293 20.29 -17.77 2.41
C ASN A 293 19.43 -16.60 2.91
N VAL A 294 18.10 -16.68 2.78
CA VAL A 294 17.19 -15.70 3.35
C VAL A 294 17.19 -15.92 4.86
N THR A 295 17.44 -14.84 5.61
CA THR A 295 17.46 -14.93 7.08
C THR A 295 16.04 -15.04 7.59
N GLU A 296 15.78 -16.00 8.47
CA GLU A 296 14.49 -16.16 9.15
C GLU A 296 14.25 -15.07 10.19
N GLY A 297 12.95 -14.79 10.44
CA GLY A 297 12.50 -13.94 11.53
C GLY A 297 12.30 -12.47 11.15
N THR A 298 11.49 -11.79 11.97
CA THR A 298 11.32 -10.34 11.91
C THR A 298 12.52 -9.65 12.56
N ARG A 299 12.95 -8.51 12.03
CA ARG A 299 14.07 -7.74 12.59
C ARG A 299 13.57 -6.55 13.42
N PRO A 300 13.58 -6.63 14.77
CA PRO A 300 13.04 -5.56 15.61
C PRO A 300 13.88 -4.27 15.59
N ASP A 301 15.14 -4.37 15.17
CA ASP A 301 16.06 -3.24 14.97
C ASP A 301 15.75 -2.41 13.72
N LEU A 302 14.81 -2.85 12.87
CA LEU A 302 14.40 -2.11 11.67
C LEU A 302 13.84 -0.71 11.94
N ALA A 303 13.45 -0.39 13.18
CA ALA A 303 12.92 0.91 13.56
C ALA A 303 13.98 1.87 14.15
N LYS A 304 15.23 1.43 14.34
CA LYS A 304 16.21 2.13 15.20
C LYS A 304 16.94 3.30 14.51
N GLU A 305 17.06 3.29 13.19
CA GLU A 305 17.78 4.31 12.41
C GLU A 305 17.20 4.44 10.99
N PRO A 306 17.30 5.60 10.32
CA PRO A 306 17.91 6.85 10.75
C PRO A 306 16.96 7.76 11.55
N ASP A 307 17.51 8.81 12.16
CA ASP A 307 16.74 9.93 12.73
C ASP A 307 15.78 10.50 11.66
N LEU A 308 14.49 10.35 11.91
CA LEU A 308 13.43 10.67 10.95
C LEU A 308 13.20 12.17 10.77
N GLU A 309 13.63 12.98 11.72
CA GLU A 309 13.54 14.44 11.64
C GLU A 309 14.69 15.03 10.82
N LYS A 310 15.79 14.29 10.65
CA LYS A 310 16.90 14.70 9.80
C LYS A 310 16.66 14.31 8.33
N PRO A 311 16.82 15.24 7.37
CA PRO A 311 16.76 14.93 5.94
C PRO A 311 17.70 13.78 5.55
N TYR A 312 17.12 12.69 5.06
CA TYR A 312 17.85 11.53 4.56
C TYR A 312 17.64 11.38 3.05
N PHE A 313 18.72 11.22 2.29
CA PHE A 313 18.68 10.85 0.87
C PHE A 313 19.90 10.01 0.47
N LYS A 314 19.66 8.94 -0.27
CA LYS A 314 20.68 8.12 -0.94
C LYS A 314 20.23 7.72 -2.34
N GLY A 315 21.20 7.63 -3.25
CA GLY A 315 21.02 7.14 -4.61
C GLY A 315 21.27 8.21 -5.69
N PRO A 316 20.98 7.91 -6.97
CA PRO A 316 20.50 6.60 -7.44
C PRO A 316 21.57 5.50 -7.36
N ARG A 317 21.15 4.27 -7.10
CA ARG A 317 21.97 3.04 -7.30
C ARG A 317 21.20 2.04 -8.16
N GLN A 318 21.90 1.15 -8.88
CA GLN A 318 21.25 0.20 -9.79
C GLN A 318 20.87 -1.11 -9.07
N TYR A 319 19.65 -1.58 -9.29
CA TYR A 319 19.17 -2.87 -8.76
C TYR A 319 19.10 -3.99 -9.81
N ILE A 320 19.05 -3.62 -11.10
CA ILE A 320 19.07 -4.58 -12.22
C ILE A 320 20.52 -4.85 -12.62
N LYS A 321 20.98 -6.05 -12.29
CA LYS A 321 22.34 -6.54 -12.58
C LYS A 321 22.25 -7.81 -13.41
N ILE A 322 22.14 -7.64 -14.72
CA ILE A 322 22.07 -8.72 -15.72
C ILE A 322 23.34 -8.68 -16.58
N PRO A 323 24.04 -9.80 -16.80
CA PRO A 323 25.21 -9.84 -17.68
C PRO A 323 24.89 -9.32 -19.10
N PRO A 324 25.74 -8.49 -19.71
CA PRO A 324 25.53 -8.03 -21.07
C PRO A 324 25.43 -9.18 -22.07
N GLY A 325 24.47 -9.10 -23.00
CA GLY A 325 24.27 -10.12 -24.03
C GLY A 325 23.48 -11.35 -23.57
N SER A 326 22.99 -11.37 -22.33
CA SER A 326 22.09 -12.43 -21.85
C SER A 326 20.81 -12.50 -22.68
N ASP A 327 20.42 -13.73 -23.04
CA ASP A 327 19.31 -14.01 -23.95
C ASP A 327 18.54 -15.28 -23.54
N GLY A 328 17.95 -15.24 -22.34
CA GLY A 328 17.19 -16.35 -21.72
C GLY A 328 18.04 -17.17 -20.74
N PRO A 329 17.53 -17.48 -19.53
CA PRO A 329 16.25 -17.05 -18.93
C PRO A 329 16.23 -15.59 -18.47
N MET A 330 17.36 -14.88 -18.60
CA MET A 330 17.46 -13.45 -18.29
C MET A 330 17.79 -12.69 -19.56
N TYR A 331 17.11 -11.58 -19.83
CA TYR A 331 17.30 -10.81 -21.06
C TYR A 331 17.90 -9.45 -20.73
N SER A 332 19.08 -9.16 -21.28
CA SER A 332 19.76 -7.90 -20.97
C SER A 332 19.17 -6.68 -21.71
N LYS A 333 18.32 -6.90 -22.73
CA LYS A 333 17.88 -5.84 -23.66
C LYS A 333 16.70 -5.02 -23.16
N HIS A 334 15.69 -5.65 -22.55
CA HIS A 334 14.43 -4.99 -22.19
C HIS A 334 13.99 -5.42 -20.80
N ASN A 335 13.99 -4.48 -19.86
CA ASN A 335 13.68 -4.71 -18.45
C ASN A 335 12.96 -3.47 -17.90
N HIS A 336 11.70 -3.61 -17.45
CA HIS A 336 10.97 -2.55 -16.75
C HIS A 336 9.70 -3.10 -16.04
N ASP A 337 8.83 -2.18 -15.61
CA ASP A 337 7.59 -2.43 -14.87
C ASP A 337 7.82 -3.16 -13.52
N PRO A 338 8.54 -2.51 -12.59
CA PRO A 338 9.00 -3.19 -11.39
C PRO A 338 7.93 -3.27 -10.29
N ALA A 339 8.11 -4.12 -9.29
CA ALA A 339 7.42 -4.08 -8.00
C ALA A 339 8.43 -4.18 -6.86
N LEU A 340 8.09 -3.63 -5.69
CA LEU A 340 9.02 -3.51 -4.57
C LEU A 340 8.32 -3.78 -3.23
N VAL A 341 8.92 -4.66 -2.43
CA VAL A 341 8.44 -4.95 -1.08
C VAL A 341 9.58 -4.88 -0.06
N ASP A 342 9.28 -4.34 1.12
CA ASP A 342 10.11 -4.43 2.32
C ASP A 342 9.80 -5.74 3.05
N CYS A 343 10.76 -6.64 3.10
CA CYS A 343 10.58 -7.94 3.73
C CYS A 343 10.67 -7.80 5.27
N PRO A 344 9.93 -8.64 6.04
CA PRO A 344 9.98 -8.62 7.50
C PRO A 344 11.38 -8.81 8.11
N ASN A 345 12.25 -9.54 7.41
CA ASN A 345 13.66 -9.72 7.79
C ASN A 345 14.56 -8.50 7.50
N GLY A 346 14.00 -7.40 6.98
CA GLY A 346 14.71 -6.15 6.69
C GLY A 346 15.28 -6.04 5.27
N ASP A 347 15.20 -7.11 4.47
CA ASP A 347 15.60 -7.06 3.08
C ASP A 347 14.62 -6.21 2.25
N LEU A 348 15.06 -5.76 1.08
CA LEU A 348 14.14 -5.36 0.01
C LEU A 348 14.17 -6.41 -1.10
N LEU A 349 12.99 -6.79 -1.59
CA LEU A 349 12.84 -7.65 -2.76
C LEU A 349 12.21 -6.84 -3.89
N ALA A 350 12.92 -6.76 -5.02
CA ALA A 350 12.43 -6.13 -6.23
C ALA A 350 12.22 -7.18 -7.32
N VAL A 351 11.10 -7.07 -8.03
CA VAL A 351 10.80 -7.88 -9.23
C VAL A 351 10.49 -6.98 -10.42
N TRP A 352 10.69 -7.46 -11.63
CA TRP A 352 10.37 -6.77 -12.88
C TRP A 352 10.32 -7.80 -14.01
N TYR A 353 9.68 -7.48 -15.14
CA TYR A 353 9.75 -8.37 -16.29
C TYR A 353 11.02 -8.17 -17.11
N SER A 354 11.50 -9.25 -17.73
CA SER A 354 12.66 -9.28 -18.61
C SER A 354 12.31 -9.99 -19.90
N CYS A 355 12.63 -9.40 -21.05
CA CYS A 355 12.25 -9.96 -22.35
C CYS A 355 13.16 -9.53 -23.50
N ARG A 356 13.03 -10.18 -24.67
CA ARG A 356 13.57 -9.64 -25.93
C ARG A 356 12.66 -8.53 -26.44
N SER A 357 11.36 -8.76 -26.37
CA SER A 357 10.32 -7.80 -26.71
C SER A 357 9.12 -7.97 -25.79
N GLU A 358 8.50 -6.87 -25.41
CA GLU A 358 7.37 -6.85 -24.47
C GLU A 358 6.21 -7.79 -24.84
N PRO A 359 5.81 -7.98 -26.12
CA PRO A 359 4.71 -8.88 -26.45
C PRO A 359 5.15 -10.34 -26.64
N GLY A 360 6.43 -10.65 -26.44
CA GLY A 360 7.00 -11.97 -26.65
C GLY A 360 6.47 -13.04 -25.68
N ARG A 361 6.58 -14.31 -26.05
CA ARG A 361 6.24 -15.44 -25.16
C ARG A 361 7.32 -15.67 -24.11
N GLU A 362 8.52 -15.15 -24.35
CA GLU A 362 9.69 -15.30 -23.49
C GLU A 362 9.75 -14.29 -22.34
N LEU A 363 8.73 -13.44 -22.20
CA LEU A 363 8.69 -12.45 -21.14
C LEU A 363 8.42 -13.15 -19.81
N GLY A 364 9.44 -13.16 -18.94
CA GLY A 364 9.40 -13.74 -17.61
C GLY A 364 9.74 -12.72 -16.51
N VAL A 365 9.49 -13.06 -15.25
CA VAL A 365 9.78 -12.19 -14.10
C VAL A 365 11.14 -12.53 -13.48
N LEU A 366 11.98 -11.51 -13.31
CA LEU A 366 13.24 -11.60 -12.59
C LEU A 366 13.13 -10.92 -11.23
N ALA A 367 14.07 -11.25 -10.34
CA ALA A 367 14.22 -10.61 -9.04
C ALA A 367 15.68 -10.25 -8.72
N SER A 368 15.82 -9.21 -7.91
CA SER A 368 17.04 -8.88 -7.16
C SER A 368 16.65 -8.63 -5.72
N ARG A 369 17.58 -8.90 -4.80
CA ARG A 369 17.39 -8.65 -3.37
C ARG A 369 18.45 -7.70 -2.85
N LEU A 370 18.05 -6.76 -2.01
CA LEU A 370 18.96 -5.95 -1.21
C LEU A 370 18.91 -6.47 0.21
N ARG A 371 20.01 -7.07 0.67
CA ARG A 371 20.10 -7.59 2.02
C ARG A 371 20.09 -6.47 3.05
N TYR A 372 19.45 -6.69 4.20
CA TYR A 372 19.52 -5.77 5.32
C TYR A 372 20.99 -5.47 5.67
N GLY A 373 21.34 -4.18 5.80
CA GLY A 373 22.71 -3.71 6.04
C GLY A 373 23.62 -3.64 4.80
N SER A 374 23.24 -4.25 3.67
CA SER A 374 24.02 -4.15 2.43
C SER A 374 23.87 -2.79 1.74
N GLN A 375 24.94 -2.33 1.10
CA GLN A 375 24.91 -1.16 0.23
C GLN A 375 24.56 -1.52 -1.23
N GLU A 376 24.67 -2.79 -1.61
CA GLU A 376 24.56 -3.25 -2.99
C GLU A 376 23.46 -4.31 -3.16
N TRP A 377 22.71 -4.19 -4.25
CA TRP A 377 21.78 -5.21 -4.71
C TRP A 377 22.54 -6.45 -5.21
N GLU A 378 21.98 -7.63 -4.95
CA GLU A 378 22.47 -8.90 -5.51
C GLU A 378 22.28 -8.95 -7.04
N PRO A 379 23.04 -9.81 -7.76
CA PRO A 379 22.77 -10.11 -9.16
C PRO A 379 21.32 -10.59 -9.38
N ALA A 380 20.76 -10.27 -10.55
CA ALA A 380 19.42 -10.72 -10.90
C ALA A 380 19.36 -12.26 -11.05
N SER A 381 18.21 -12.86 -10.74
CA SER A 381 17.89 -14.25 -11.05
C SER A 381 16.42 -14.43 -11.41
N PRO A 382 16.05 -15.51 -12.13
CA PRO A 382 14.64 -15.84 -12.38
C PRO A 382 13.82 -15.91 -11.09
N PHE A 383 12.63 -15.32 -11.11
CA PHE A 383 11.71 -15.28 -9.98
C PHE A 383 10.52 -16.21 -10.18
N TRP A 384 9.76 -15.94 -11.25
CA TRP A 384 8.60 -16.72 -11.68
C TRP A 384 8.44 -16.53 -13.18
N ASP A 385 8.47 -17.63 -13.92
CA ASP A 385 8.55 -17.63 -15.38
C ASP A 385 7.75 -18.82 -15.93
N THR A 386 6.57 -18.55 -16.45
CA THR A 386 5.67 -19.55 -17.03
C THR A 386 6.16 -19.88 -18.45
N PRO A 387 6.47 -21.15 -18.77
CA PRO A 387 7.18 -21.47 -20.01
C PRO A 387 6.39 -21.10 -21.25
N ASP A 388 6.97 -20.25 -22.10
CA ASP A 388 6.36 -19.75 -23.34
C ASP A 388 5.02 -19.04 -23.17
N ARG A 389 4.84 -18.35 -22.04
CA ARG A 389 3.71 -17.44 -21.75
C ARG A 389 4.24 -16.07 -21.35
N ASN A 390 3.54 -15.02 -21.77
CA ASN A 390 3.87 -13.66 -21.36
C ASN A 390 3.45 -13.43 -19.89
N ASP A 391 4.42 -13.35 -18.99
CA ASP A 391 4.23 -13.10 -17.56
C ASP A 391 4.21 -11.59 -17.25
N HIS A 392 3.09 -10.96 -17.57
CA HIS A 392 3.02 -9.51 -17.59
C HIS A 392 2.72 -8.86 -16.22
N ALA A 393 3.40 -7.74 -15.95
CA ALA A 393 3.12 -6.79 -14.88
C ALA A 393 3.06 -7.40 -13.46
N PRO A 394 4.23 -7.62 -12.81
CA PRO A 394 4.27 -8.10 -11.43
C PRO A 394 3.84 -7.00 -10.44
N ALA A 395 3.25 -7.42 -9.32
CA ALA A 395 2.90 -6.54 -8.20
C ALA A 395 3.10 -7.23 -6.85
N PHE A 396 3.39 -6.45 -5.80
CA PHE A 396 3.56 -6.93 -4.44
C PHE A 396 2.61 -6.26 -3.44
N TRP A 397 2.31 -6.99 -2.37
CA TRP A 397 1.69 -6.44 -1.17
C TRP A 397 2.24 -7.13 0.09
N LEU A 398 2.57 -6.36 1.12
CA LEU A 398 2.93 -6.88 2.44
C LEU A 398 1.75 -6.66 3.39
N ASP A 399 1.29 -7.74 4.03
CA ASP A 399 0.26 -7.64 5.06
C ASP A 399 0.83 -7.28 6.45
N GLN A 400 -0.04 -7.02 7.41
CA GLN A 400 0.35 -6.64 8.76
C GLN A 400 0.95 -7.81 9.56
N GLN A 401 0.76 -9.05 9.10
CA GLN A 401 1.27 -10.27 9.68
C GLN A 401 2.68 -10.59 9.16
N GLY A 402 3.18 -9.84 8.17
CA GLY A 402 4.48 -10.04 7.54
C GLY A 402 4.44 -10.99 6.33
N SER A 403 3.26 -11.37 5.84
CA SER A 403 3.16 -12.18 4.63
C SER A 403 3.26 -11.31 3.38
N ILE A 404 4.05 -11.76 2.41
CA ILE A 404 4.25 -11.10 1.12
C ILE A 404 3.36 -11.79 0.09
N TYR A 405 2.51 -11.03 -0.58
CA TYR A 405 1.66 -11.46 -1.68
C TYR A 405 2.27 -10.99 -2.98
N HIS A 406 2.46 -11.92 -3.91
CA HIS A 406 2.88 -11.67 -5.28
C HIS A 406 1.69 -11.84 -6.22
N PHE A 407 1.47 -10.88 -7.08
CA PHE A 407 0.48 -10.92 -8.16
C PHE A 407 1.17 -10.80 -9.50
N ASN A 408 0.69 -11.54 -10.49
CA ASN A 408 1.19 -11.45 -11.86
C ASN A 408 0.06 -11.68 -12.86
N GLY A 409 0.13 -11.01 -14.01
CA GLY A 409 -0.67 -11.36 -15.18
C GLY A 409 -0.06 -12.58 -15.86
N LEU A 410 -0.90 -13.54 -16.24
CA LEU A 410 -0.49 -14.74 -16.97
C LEU A 410 -1.25 -14.80 -18.28
N ALA A 411 -0.57 -14.64 -19.41
CA ALA A 411 -1.20 -14.78 -20.72
C ALA A 411 -1.39 -16.27 -21.08
N ALA A 412 -2.42 -16.58 -21.87
CA ALA A 412 -2.55 -17.89 -22.50
C ALA A 412 -1.47 -18.14 -23.56
N ALA A 413 -0.80 -17.09 -24.07
CA ALA A 413 0.19 -17.16 -25.14
C ALA A 413 1.14 -15.94 -25.09
N ALA A 414 1.39 -15.33 -26.26
CA ALA A 414 2.11 -14.08 -26.40
C ALA A 414 1.20 -12.88 -26.04
N THR A 415 1.80 -11.70 -25.85
CA THR A 415 1.13 -10.42 -25.55
C THR A 415 0.43 -10.36 -24.20
N TRP A 416 0.07 -9.15 -23.77
CA TRP A 416 -0.77 -8.88 -22.60
C TRP A 416 -2.23 -8.62 -22.99
N GLY A 417 -2.68 -9.17 -24.14
CA GLY A 417 -4.02 -8.96 -24.69
C GLY A 417 -5.14 -9.41 -23.74
N SER A 418 -4.97 -10.61 -23.21
CA SER A 418 -5.86 -11.24 -22.24
C SER A 418 -5.03 -12.01 -21.24
N LEU A 419 -5.23 -11.73 -19.96
CA LEU A 419 -4.45 -12.31 -18.89
C LEU A 419 -5.42 -13.02 -17.95
N ALA A 420 -5.03 -14.17 -17.42
CA ALA A 420 -5.47 -14.59 -16.11
C ALA A 420 -4.65 -13.83 -15.04
N THR A 421 -5.13 -13.77 -13.81
CA THR A 421 -4.34 -13.22 -12.69
C THR A 421 -3.92 -14.35 -11.75
N VAL A 422 -2.65 -14.36 -11.39
CA VAL A 422 -2.02 -15.36 -10.51
C VAL A 422 -1.68 -14.70 -9.17
N MET A 423 -1.80 -15.48 -8.09
CA MET A 423 -1.34 -15.07 -6.76
C MET A 423 -0.45 -16.15 -6.12
N ARG A 424 0.57 -15.71 -5.40
CA ARG A 424 1.40 -16.51 -4.49
C ARG A 424 1.66 -15.78 -3.20
N VAL A 425 1.89 -16.52 -2.12
CA VAL A 425 2.15 -15.95 -0.79
C VAL A 425 3.43 -16.52 -0.20
N SER A 426 4.23 -15.68 0.42
CA SER A 426 5.37 -16.06 1.25
C SER A 426 5.14 -15.57 2.68
N SER A 427 5.46 -16.41 3.66
CA SER A 427 5.37 -16.07 5.10
C SER A 427 6.73 -15.97 5.78
N ASP A 428 7.81 -16.09 5.00
CA ASP A 428 9.19 -16.23 5.44
C ASP A 428 10.12 -15.25 4.70
N SER A 429 9.64 -14.03 4.45
CA SER A 429 10.42 -12.97 3.78
C SER A 429 10.86 -13.30 2.35
N GLY A 430 10.08 -14.11 1.63
CA GLY A 430 10.31 -14.45 0.23
C GLY A 430 11.28 -15.62 0.01
N ASP A 431 11.57 -16.41 1.04
CA ASP A 431 12.40 -17.62 0.94
C ASP A 431 11.65 -18.74 0.22
N THR A 432 10.47 -19.08 0.75
CA THR A 432 9.53 -20.01 0.15
C THR A 432 8.24 -19.30 -0.24
N TRP A 433 7.55 -19.89 -1.21
CA TRP A 433 6.31 -19.37 -1.77
C TRP A 433 5.31 -20.50 -1.87
N SER A 434 4.04 -20.19 -1.60
CA SER A 434 2.94 -21.10 -1.91
C SER A 434 2.97 -21.48 -3.39
N LYS A 435 2.32 -22.60 -3.73
CA LYS A 435 1.97 -22.89 -5.12
C LYS A 435 1.23 -21.70 -5.72
N ALA A 436 1.56 -21.39 -6.96
CA ALA A 436 0.81 -20.44 -7.76
C ALA A 436 -0.63 -20.90 -7.90
N ARG A 437 -1.57 -19.96 -7.78
CA ARG A 437 -2.98 -20.22 -8.03
C ARG A 437 -3.60 -19.14 -8.88
N LEU A 438 -4.51 -19.54 -9.77
CA LEU A 438 -5.37 -18.60 -10.47
C LEU A 438 -6.36 -17.97 -9.49
N ILE A 439 -6.35 -16.64 -9.43
CA ILE A 439 -7.32 -15.84 -8.65
C ILE A 439 -8.39 -15.21 -9.54
N ASN A 440 -8.06 -15.03 -10.82
CA ASN A 440 -9.01 -14.72 -11.85
C ASN A 440 -8.67 -15.59 -13.07
N PRO A 441 -9.30 -16.78 -13.19
CA PRO A 441 -8.84 -17.83 -14.10
C PRO A 441 -9.21 -17.59 -15.56
N GLU A 442 -10.20 -16.72 -15.83
CA GLU A 442 -10.57 -16.40 -17.20
C GLU A 442 -9.54 -15.45 -17.80
N HIS A 443 -8.93 -15.85 -18.92
CA HIS A 443 -8.02 -15.00 -19.68
C HIS A 443 -8.80 -13.86 -20.32
N GLY A 444 -8.75 -12.69 -19.70
CA GLY A 444 -9.59 -11.53 -20.05
C GLY A 444 -8.83 -10.21 -20.01
N ILE A 445 -9.53 -9.16 -20.43
CA ILE A 445 -9.09 -7.78 -20.21
C ILE A 445 -9.35 -7.38 -18.74
N ARG A 446 -8.72 -6.30 -18.26
CA ARG A 446 -8.83 -5.83 -16.86
C ARG A 446 -8.06 -6.68 -15.84
N HIS A 447 -7.16 -7.55 -16.29
CA HIS A 447 -6.44 -8.50 -15.43
C HIS A 447 -4.92 -8.25 -15.38
N MET A 448 -4.43 -7.17 -16.01
CA MET A 448 -3.02 -6.75 -15.97
C MET A 448 -2.75 -5.98 -14.68
N PRO A 449 -2.05 -6.55 -13.68
CA PRO A 449 -1.83 -5.88 -12.40
C PRO A 449 -1.08 -4.55 -12.56
N VAL A 450 -1.35 -3.62 -11.65
CA VAL A 450 -0.62 -2.38 -11.51
C VAL A 450 -0.05 -2.33 -10.09
N GLU A 451 1.25 -2.07 -9.96
CA GLU A 451 1.91 -1.95 -8.66
C GLU A 451 1.41 -0.69 -7.92
N SER A 452 0.34 -0.88 -7.17
CA SER A 452 -0.26 0.09 -6.25
C SER A 452 -1.23 -0.66 -5.33
N VAL A 453 -0.82 -1.84 -4.87
CA VAL A 453 -1.65 -2.74 -4.05
C VAL A 453 -1.62 -2.27 -2.61
N PHE A 454 -2.78 -2.18 -1.97
CA PHE A 454 -2.88 -1.79 -0.57
C PHE A 454 -4.09 -2.44 0.11
N ARG A 455 -4.09 -2.40 1.45
CA ARG A 455 -5.24 -2.81 2.26
C ARG A 455 -6.07 -1.59 2.62
N THR A 456 -7.37 -1.64 2.36
CA THR A 456 -8.32 -0.62 2.80
C THR A 456 -8.57 -0.74 4.31
N ARG A 457 -9.09 0.33 4.94
CA ARG A 457 -9.47 0.31 6.37
C ARG A 457 -10.49 -0.77 6.72
N GLU A 458 -11.34 -1.13 5.75
CA GLU A 458 -12.38 -2.15 5.85
C GLU A 458 -11.77 -3.56 5.81
N GLY A 459 -10.47 -3.66 5.55
CA GLY A 459 -9.71 -4.89 5.56
C GLY A 459 -9.57 -5.54 4.19
N PHE A 460 -10.13 -4.94 3.12
CA PHE A 460 -10.05 -5.48 1.76
C PHE A 460 -8.67 -5.22 1.15
N ILE A 461 -8.20 -6.13 0.30
CA ILE A 461 -7.07 -5.86 -0.58
C ILE A 461 -7.65 -5.15 -1.82
N ALA A 462 -6.98 -4.10 -2.29
CA ALA A 462 -7.31 -3.40 -3.51
C ALA A 462 -6.16 -3.60 -4.52
N LEU A 463 -6.44 -4.32 -5.61
CA LEU A 463 -5.51 -4.54 -6.71
C LEU A 463 -5.97 -3.76 -7.95
N PRO A 464 -5.33 -2.65 -8.32
CA PRO A 464 -5.61 -2.01 -9.59
C PRO A 464 -5.09 -2.87 -10.75
N CYS A 465 -5.86 -2.96 -11.83
CA CYS A 465 -5.49 -3.64 -13.06
C CYS A 465 -5.88 -2.82 -14.29
N ASP A 466 -5.01 -2.72 -15.30
CA ASP A 466 -5.32 -1.94 -16.51
C ASP A 466 -6.56 -2.47 -17.22
N ALA A 467 -7.53 -1.58 -17.45
CA ALA A 467 -8.84 -1.98 -17.98
C ALA A 467 -8.81 -2.34 -19.47
N VAL A 468 -7.73 -1.94 -20.13
CA VAL A 468 -7.48 -2.08 -21.56
C VAL A 468 -6.01 -2.39 -21.80
N THR A 469 -5.70 -2.92 -22.96
CA THR A 469 -4.33 -3.24 -23.39
C THR A 469 -3.65 -2.03 -24.05
N GLY A 470 -4.46 -1.06 -24.50
CA GLY A 470 -4.05 0.19 -25.15
C GLY A 470 -3.33 1.15 -24.21
N GLY A 471 -2.73 2.20 -24.78
CA GLY A 471 -2.10 3.27 -23.97
C GLY A 471 -3.09 4.17 -23.21
N ASN A 472 -4.39 4.05 -23.49
CA ASN A 472 -5.49 4.87 -22.96
C ASN A 472 -6.74 4.00 -22.82
N GLY A 473 -7.55 4.18 -21.78
CA GLY A 473 -8.85 3.50 -21.64
C GLY A 473 -9.26 3.12 -20.20
N GLY A 474 -8.38 3.34 -19.22
CA GLY A 474 -8.73 3.28 -17.80
C GLY A 474 -8.08 2.12 -17.03
N THR A 475 -8.27 2.15 -15.70
CA THR A 475 -7.80 1.12 -14.76
C THR A 475 -9.01 0.59 -13.99
N ALA A 476 -9.22 -0.73 -13.98
CA ALA A 476 -10.16 -1.40 -13.11
C ALA A 476 -9.56 -1.58 -11.72
N ILE A 477 -10.41 -1.72 -10.69
CA ILE A 477 -9.94 -2.04 -9.35
C ILE A 477 -10.58 -3.36 -8.91
N HIS A 478 -9.76 -4.35 -8.61
CA HIS A 478 -10.23 -5.60 -8.02
C HIS A 478 -10.24 -5.47 -6.51
N ILE A 479 -11.40 -5.70 -5.90
CA ILE A 479 -11.58 -5.72 -4.45
C ILE A 479 -11.63 -7.16 -3.98
N ILE A 480 -10.82 -7.46 -2.96
CA ILE A 480 -10.65 -8.79 -2.40
C ILE A 480 -10.98 -8.76 -0.92
N ALA A 481 -12.09 -9.38 -0.55
CA ALA A 481 -12.62 -9.31 0.82
C ALA A 481 -12.30 -10.54 1.68
N ASP A 482 -11.85 -11.64 1.09
CA ASP A 482 -11.84 -12.97 1.73
C ASP A 482 -10.48 -13.70 1.66
N GLY A 483 -9.39 -12.92 1.64
CA GLY A 483 -8.03 -13.48 1.57
C GLY A 483 -7.65 -14.01 0.19
N GLY A 484 -8.29 -13.49 -0.86
CA GLY A 484 -7.99 -13.82 -2.25
C GLY A 484 -8.77 -15.02 -2.78
N LYS A 485 -9.85 -15.45 -2.13
CA LYS A 485 -10.70 -16.54 -2.67
C LYS A 485 -11.64 -16.00 -3.74
N THR A 486 -12.17 -14.80 -3.55
CA THR A 486 -13.00 -14.09 -4.53
C THR A 486 -12.39 -12.74 -4.89
N TRP A 487 -12.53 -12.41 -6.17
CA TRP A 487 -11.98 -11.22 -6.79
C TRP A 487 -13.11 -10.56 -7.57
N ASN A 488 -13.34 -9.28 -7.29
CA ASN A 488 -14.45 -8.57 -7.88
C ASN A 488 -13.96 -7.25 -8.45
N ASP A 489 -14.11 -7.07 -9.77
CA ASP A 489 -14.09 -5.77 -10.44
C ASP A 489 -15.50 -5.15 -10.32
N PRO A 490 -15.72 -4.15 -9.44
CA PRO A 490 -17.05 -3.56 -9.24
C PRO A 490 -17.59 -2.84 -10.48
N GLY A 491 -16.72 -2.53 -11.45
CA GLY A 491 -17.08 -1.92 -12.74
C GLY A 491 -17.39 -2.94 -13.83
N ALA A 492 -17.23 -4.24 -13.60
CA ALA A 492 -17.42 -5.28 -14.61
C ALA A 492 -18.84 -5.24 -15.22
N GLY A 493 -18.94 -5.48 -16.52
CA GLY A 493 -20.21 -5.50 -17.27
C GLY A 493 -20.79 -4.11 -17.59
N ARG A 494 -20.17 -3.02 -17.14
CA ARG A 494 -20.59 -1.65 -17.48
C ARG A 494 -20.01 -1.18 -18.82
N PRO A 495 -20.66 -0.20 -19.49
CA PRO A 495 -20.09 0.42 -20.70
C PRO A 495 -18.74 1.09 -20.43
N ALA A 496 -17.90 1.15 -21.46
CA ALA A 496 -16.63 1.88 -21.41
C ALA A 496 -16.86 3.35 -21.00
N PRO A 497 -16.11 3.89 -20.01
CA PRO A 497 -16.26 5.27 -19.57
C PRO A 497 -15.97 6.31 -20.67
N SER A 498 -16.70 7.43 -20.62
CA SER A 498 -16.23 8.70 -21.17
C SER A 498 -15.60 9.52 -20.05
N PHE A 499 -14.29 9.72 -20.12
CA PHE A 499 -13.52 10.45 -19.12
C PHE A 499 -13.64 11.95 -19.36
N ALA A 500 -14.59 12.59 -18.67
CA ALA A 500 -14.79 14.03 -18.71
C ALA A 500 -15.00 14.57 -17.29
N SER A 501 -14.65 15.84 -17.06
CA SER A 501 -14.78 16.47 -15.76
C SER A 501 -16.25 16.45 -15.28
N GLY A 502 -16.48 16.03 -14.03
CA GLY A 502 -17.80 15.91 -13.43
C GLY A 502 -18.60 14.65 -13.80
N THR A 503 -18.16 13.85 -14.78
CA THR A 503 -18.83 12.59 -15.11
C THR A 503 -18.46 11.48 -14.13
N THR A 504 -19.30 10.44 -14.06
CA THR A 504 -19.09 9.28 -13.20
C THR A 504 -19.24 7.98 -14.00
N SER A 505 -18.30 7.03 -13.86
CA SER A 505 -18.41 5.70 -14.50
C SER A 505 -17.69 4.60 -13.68
N GLY A 506 -17.55 3.41 -14.26
CA GLY A 506 -17.14 2.19 -13.54
C GLY A 506 -15.63 2.01 -13.33
N TRP A 507 -14.76 2.75 -14.02
CA TRP A 507 -13.30 2.54 -13.97
C TRP A 507 -12.54 3.83 -13.73
N ILE A 508 -11.32 3.74 -13.20
CA ILE A 508 -10.43 4.89 -13.03
C ILE A 508 -10.04 5.44 -14.40
N ALA A 509 -9.99 6.75 -14.54
CA ALA A 509 -9.52 7.42 -15.75
C ALA A 509 -8.00 7.29 -15.91
N GLY A 510 -7.57 6.73 -17.03
CA GLY A 510 -6.16 6.43 -17.33
C GLY A 510 -5.69 5.05 -16.89
N ILE A 511 -4.64 4.55 -17.54
CA ILE A 511 -3.98 3.27 -17.25
C ILE A 511 -2.84 3.44 -16.23
N HIS A 512 -2.29 2.35 -15.73
CA HIS A 512 -1.28 2.26 -14.66
C HIS A 512 -1.58 3.21 -13.50
N ALA A 513 -2.82 3.19 -13.03
CA ALA A 513 -3.24 4.13 -12.02
C ALA A 513 -2.59 3.85 -10.66
N GLY A 514 -2.05 4.90 -10.03
CA GLY A 514 -1.75 4.87 -8.60
C GLY A 514 -3.02 5.16 -7.82
N VAL A 515 -3.28 4.36 -6.78
CA VAL A 515 -4.51 4.40 -5.99
C VAL A 515 -4.17 4.44 -4.51
N THR A 516 -4.86 5.30 -3.76
CA THR A 516 -4.75 5.38 -2.30
C THR A 516 -6.12 5.59 -1.67
N GLN A 517 -6.29 5.19 -0.41
CA GLN A 517 -7.49 5.48 0.36
C GLN A 517 -7.34 6.79 1.15
N LEU A 518 -8.35 7.65 1.03
CA LEU A 518 -8.52 8.88 1.80
C LEU A 518 -8.94 8.59 3.24
N ARG A 519 -8.73 9.52 4.16
CA ARG A 519 -9.09 9.40 5.59
C ARG A 519 -10.59 9.29 5.86
N ASP A 520 -11.44 9.67 4.92
CA ASP A 520 -12.89 9.48 5.00
C ASP A 520 -13.40 8.17 4.35
N GLY A 521 -12.48 7.32 3.87
CA GLY A 521 -12.79 6.01 3.30
C GLY A 521 -12.90 5.98 1.78
N ARG A 522 -12.99 7.15 1.14
CA ARG A 522 -13.00 7.26 -0.33
C ARG A 522 -11.69 6.76 -0.92
N LEU A 523 -11.75 6.28 -2.16
CA LEU A 523 -10.57 5.97 -2.96
C LEU A 523 -10.24 7.14 -3.87
N MET A 524 -8.97 7.47 -4.02
CA MET A 524 -8.46 8.47 -4.95
C MET A 524 -7.40 7.84 -5.85
N ALA A 525 -7.46 8.16 -7.14
CA ALA A 525 -6.54 7.63 -8.13
C ALA A 525 -6.11 8.68 -9.17
N PHE A 526 -4.89 8.51 -9.68
CA PHE A 526 -4.36 9.22 -10.84
C PHE A 526 -3.93 8.21 -11.89
N GLY A 527 -4.25 8.46 -13.16
CA GLY A 527 -3.93 7.54 -14.26
C GLY A 527 -3.13 8.18 -15.40
N ARG A 528 -2.46 7.34 -16.18
CA ARG A 528 -1.64 7.69 -17.36
C ARG A 528 -2.46 7.65 -18.66
N GLY A 529 -2.00 8.39 -19.66
CA GLY A 529 -2.48 8.29 -21.05
C GLY A 529 -3.70 9.15 -21.33
N ASN A 530 -4.77 8.97 -20.55
CA ASN A 530 -5.91 9.86 -20.59
C ASN A 530 -5.57 11.24 -19.98
N ASN A 531 -6.30 12.27 -20.39
CA ASN A 531 -6.25 13.60 -19.80
C ASN A 531 -7.67 14.20 -19.69
N ILE A 532 -7.86 15.07 -18.71
CA ILE A 532 -9.08 15.87 -18.54
C ILE A 532 -8.62 17.32 -18.48
N ASP A 533 -9.14 18.15 -19.37
CA ASP A 533 -8.77 19.57 -19.51
C ASP A 533 -7.26 19.79 -19.62
N GLY A 534 -6.56 18.92 -20.36
CA GLY A 534 -5.11 18.97 -20.55
C GLY A 534 -4.28 18.56 -19.32
N ARG A 535 -4.92 18.04 -18.26
CA ARG A 535 -4.27 17.61 -17.02
C ARG A 535 -4.40 16.11 -16.78
N MET A 536 -3.51 15.57 -15.96
CA MET A 536 -3.61 14.18 -15.51
C MET A 536 -4.96 13.98 -14.82
N PRO A 537 -5.72 12.93 -15.16
CA PRO A 537 -7.05 12.71 -14.61
C PRO A 537 -6.98 12.31 -13.13
N MET A 538 -7.83 12.94 -12.32
CA MET A 538 -8.15 12.50 -10.97
C MET A 538 -9.46 11.75 -10.96
N SER A 539 -9.48 10.56 -10.36
CA SER A 539 -10.68 9.75 -10.15
C SER A 539 -10.91 9.58 -8.65
N VAL A 540 -12.13 9.81 -8.17
CA VAL A 540 -12.51 9.60 -6.77
C VAL A 540 -13.73 8.70 -6.69
N SER A 541 -13.68 7.66 -5.84
CA SER A 541 -14.80 6.76 -5.58
C SER A 541 -15.20 6.80 -4.11
N LYS A 542 -16.51 6.76 -3.85
CA LYS A 542 -17.11 6.75 -2.50
C LYS A 542 -17.65 5.38 -2.09
N ASP A 543 -17.59 4.41 -2.99
CA ASP A 543 -18.30 3.13 -2.92
C ASP A 543 -17.40 1.97 -3.36
N MET A 544 -16.14 2.02 -2.92
CA MET A 544 -15.12 0.99 -3.18
C MET A 544 -14.92 0.63 -4.65
N GLY A 545 -14.89 1.66 -5.49
CA GLY A 545 -14.55 1.52 -6.90
C GLY A 545 -15.71 1.17 -7.80
N ARG A 546 -16.95 1.11 -7.28
CA ARG A 546 -18.15 0.88 -8.10
C ARG A 546 -18.47 2.10 -8.98
N ASN A 547 -18.28 3.30 -8.46
CA ASN A 547 -18.44 4.55 -9.21
C ASN A 547 -17.25 5.48 -8.96
N TRP A 548 -16.66 5.98 -10.05
CA TRP A 548 -15.56 6.91 -10.07
C TRP A 548 -16.01 8.24 -10.70
N THR A 549 -15.93 9.32 -9.94
CA THR A 549 -16.15 10.69 -10.42
C THR A 549 -14.82 11.29 -10.85
N TYR A 550 -14.79 11.95 -12.02
CA TYR A 550 -13.55 12.47 -12.61
C TYR A 550 -13.41 13.98 -12.54
N SER A 551 -12.17 14.45 -12.47
CA SER A 551 -11.80 15.86 -12.56
C SER A 551 -10.36 16.03 -13.04
N ALA A 552 -10.02 17.21 -13.55
CA ALA A 552 -8.64 17.58 -13.84
C ALA A 552 -7.82 17.71 -12.55
N SER A 553 -6.65 17.07 -12.47
CA SER A 553 -5.69 17.32 -11.39
C SER A 553 -4.84 18.57 -11.67
N LYS A 554 -3.95 18.92 -10.75
CA LYS A 554 -2.95 20.00 -10.94
C LYS A 554 -1.71 19.54 -11.70
N PHE A 555 -1.59 18.26 -12.03
CA PHE A 555 -0.37 17.66 -12.58
C PHE A 555 -0.45 17.44 -14.09
N SER A 556 0.71 17.48 -14.75
CA SER A 556 0.84 17.21 -16.18
C SER A 556 0.51 15.75 -16.48
N PRO A 557 -0.15 15.43 -17.60
CA PRO A 557 -0.40 14.05 -18.02
C PRO A 557 0.91 13.25 -18.19
N LEU A 558 0.83 11.93 -17.96
CA LEU A 558 1.92 11.00 -18.26
C LEU A 558 1.69 10.32 -19.61
N GLY A 559 2.80 10.07 -20.32
CA GLY A 559 2.82 9.35 -21.59
C GLY A 559 3.36 7.92 -21.47
N SER A 560 3.58 7.28 -22.62
CA SER A 560 4.14 5.93 -22.70
C SER A 560 5.51 5.82 -22.00
N GLY A 561 5.74 4.68 -21.34
CA GLY A 561 6.99 4.40 -20.62
C GLY A 561 7.07 4.97 -19.21
N GLN A 562 5.93 5.38 -18.62
CA GLN A 562 5.87 6.02 -17.30
C GLN A 562 4.81 5.36 -16.41
N ARG A 563 5.07 5.30 -15.10
CA ARG A 563 4.06 4.97 -14.06
C ARG A 563 4.34 5.81 -12.81
N LEU A 564 3.30 6.29 -12.15
CA LEU A 564 3.39 7.16 -10.97
C LEU A 564 3.30 6.36 -9.67
N ILE A 565 3.62 7.02 -8.54
CA ILE A 565 3.30 6.54 -7.19
C ILE A 565 2.24 7.45 -6.59
N LEU A 566 1.22 6.85 -5.96
CA LEU A 566 0.28 7.54 -5.10
C LEU A 566 0.09 6.71 -3.83
N ARG A 567 0.61 7.18 -2.70
CA ARG A 567 0.68 6.38 -1.47
C ARG A 567 0.47 7.24 -0.24
N ARG A 568 -0.30 6.76 0.74
CA ARG A 568 -0.30 7.35 2.08
C ARG A 568 0.94 6.90 2.86
N LEU A 569 1.74 7.85 3.31
CA LEU A 569 2.88 7.60 4.18
C LEU A 569 2.41 7.28 5.61
N ARG A 570 3.22 6.53 6.37
CA ARG A 570 2.96 6.15 7.76
C ARG A 570 2.78 7.39 8.66
N GLU A 571 3.48 8.48 8.34
CA GLU A 571 3.41 9.78 9.01
C GLU A 571 2.10 10.52 8.72
N GLY A 572 1.30 10.08 7.74
CA GLY A 572 -0.03 10.62 7.44
C GLY A 572 -0.22 11.26 6.06
N PRO A 573 0.74 12.05 5.51
CA PRO A 573 0.58 12.70 4.20
C PRO A 573 0.44 11.71 3.04
N ILE A 574 -0.20 12.15 1.97
CA ILE A 574 -0.21 11.43 0.70
C ILE A 574 1.03 11.86 -0.11
N LEU A 575 1.91 10.91 -0.38
CA LEU A 575 3.02 11.04 -1.32
C LEU A 575 2.52 10.79 -2.75
N PHE A 576 2.84 11.71 -3.64
CA PHE A 576 2.74 11.56 -5.07
C PHE A 576 4.13 11.65 -5.69
N VAL A 577 4.54 10.65 -6.47
CA VAL A 577 5.78 10.70 -7.25
C VAL A 577 5.44 10.56 -8.72
N SER A 578 5.91 11.49 -9.53
CA SER A 578 5.62 11.54 -10.97
C SER A 578 6.74 12.28 -11.71
N PHE A 579 6.53 12.55 -12.99
CA PHE A 579 7.48 13.23 -13.86
C PHE A 579 6.90 14.56 -14.33
N THR A 580 7.76 15.58 -14.44
CA THR A 580 7.35 16.85 -15.06
C THR A 580 7.02 16.66 -16.54
N ASP A 581 6.37 17.66 -17.14
CA ASP A 581 6.38 17.78 -18.59
C ASP A 581 7.83 17.93 -19.09
N ARG A 582 8.17 17.25 -20.20
CA ARG A 582 9.55 17.23 -20.70
C ARG A 582 9.99 18.52 -21.38
N ARG A 583 9.04 19.32 -21.88
CA ARG A 583 9.31 20.60 -22.53
C ARG A 583 9.10 21.74 -21.55
N GLU A 584 8.01 21.69 -20.81
CA GLU A 584 7.60 22.77 -19.92
C GLU A 584 8.20 22.68 -18.51
N GLY A 585 8.69 21.52 -18.09
CA GLY A 585 9.20 21.32 -16.73
C GLY A 585 8.14 21.64 -15.66
N MET A 586 8.60 21.96 -14.46
CA MET A 586 7.77 22.53 -13.39
C MET A 586 8.63 23.43 -12.50
N VAL A 587 8.08 24.57 -12.07
CA VAL A 587 8.75 25.44 -11.11
C VAL A 587 8.67 24.81 -9.71
N MET A 588 9.82 24.62 -9.08
CA MET A 588 9.97 24.08 -7.72
C MET A 588 11.10 24.79 -7.01
N PRO A 589 11.08 24.87 -5.67
CA PRO A 589 12.24 25.35 -4.92
C PRO A 589 13.45 24.41 -5.10
N ASP A 590 14.63 25.00 -5.28
CA ASP A 590 15.92 24.29 -5.35
C ASP A 590 16.46 23.93 -3.95
N GLY A 591 17.71 23.44 -3.92
CA GLY A 591 18.49 23.14 -2.71
C GLY A 591 18.54 24.23 -1.64
N ALA A 592 18.28 25.48 -2.02
CA ALA A 592 18.34 26.68 -1.19
C ALA A 592 16.95 27.34 -1.00
N GLY A 593 15.87 26.71 -1.48
CA GLY A 593 14.52 27.27 -1.44
C GLY A 593 14.20 28.27 -2.56
N THR A 594 15.12 28.46 -3.52
CA THR A 594 14.93 29.40 -4.65
C THR A 594 14.07 28.73 -5.72
N PRO A 595 12.97 29.36 -6.18
CA PRO A 595 12.18 28.81 -7.27
C PRO A 595 13.03 28.66 -8.54
N ARG A 596 13.15 27.43 -9.05
CA ARG A 596 13.81 27.11 -10.31
C ARG A 596 12.93 26.22 -11.17
N LYS A 597 13.09 26.35 -12.49
CA LYS A 597 12.49 25.43 -13.45
C LYS A 597 13.23 24.09 -13.36
N ALA A 598 12.50 23.02 -13.08
CA ALA A 598 13.05 21.68 -12.89
C ALA A 598 12.38 20.68 -13.85
N PHE A 599 13.10 19.61 -14.18
CA PHE A 599 12.72 18.62 -15.19
C PHE A 599 12.94 17.19 -14.67
N GLY A 600 11.98 16.31 -14.93
CA GLY A 600 12.07 14.89 -14.59
C GLY A 600 11.31 14.49 -13.33
N MET A 601 11.78 13.47 -12.64
CA MET A 601 11.09 12.85 -11.51
C MET A 601 11.03 13.76 -10.28
N PHE A 602 9.84 13.93 -9.71
CA PHE A 602 9.60 14.76 -8.53
C PHE A 602 8.67 14.06 -7.52
N ALA A 603 8.81 14.42 -6.25
CA ALA A 603 7.87 14.10 -5.19
C ALA A 603 6.98 15.31 -4.88
N ALA A 604 5.71 15.07 -4.58
CA ALA A 604 4.79 16.05 -4.03
C ALA A 604 4.04 15.47 -2.83
N LEU A 605 3.72 16.31 -1.85
CA LEU A 605 2.99 15.91 -0.64
C LEU A 605 1.66 16.64 -0.55
N SER A 606 0.60 15.89 -0.23
CA SER A 606 -0.68 16.43 0.18
C SER A 606 -0.97 16.09 1.64
N PHE A 607 -1.37 17.11 2.40
CA PHE A 607 -1.72 17.00 3.82
C PHE A 607 -3.25 17.07 4.03
N ASP A 608 -4.01 17.33 2.97
CA ASP A 608 -5.44 17.64 2.99
C ASP A 608 -6.26 16.73 2.06
N GLU A 609 -5.85 15.46 1.97
CA GLU A 609 -6.55 14.41 1.24
C GLU A 609 -6.64 14.66 -0.28
N GLY A 610 -5.54 15.17 -0.86
CA GLY A 610 -5.34 15.36 -2.30
C GLY A 610 -5.81 16.71 -2.85
N LYS A 611 -6.39 17.58 -2.01
CA LYS A 611 -6.93 18.90 -2.43
C LYS A 611 -5.81 19.88 -2.81
N THR A 612 -4.74 19.95 -2.01
CA THR A 612 -3.56 20.77 -2.26
C THR A 612 -2.27 19.96 -2.18
N TRP A 613 -1.23 20.49 -2.81
CA TRP A 613 0.09 19.88 -2.95
C TRP A 613 1.19 20.93 -2.70
N PRO A 614 1.30 21.45 -1.46
CA PRO A 614 2.14 22.61 -1.14
C PRO A 614 3.64 22.30 -1.22
N VAL A 615 4.04 21.03 -1.09
CA VAL A 615 5.44 20.61 -1.16
C VAL A 615 5.68 19.89 -2.47
N LYS A 616 6.68 20.34 -3.22
CA LYS A 616 7.18 19.71 -4.45
C LYS A 616 8.69 19.76 -4.43
N ARG A 617 9.34 18.61 -4.63
CA ARG A 617 10.80 18.48 -4.64
C ARG A 617 11.26 17.59 -5.77
N LEU A 618 12.27 18.04 -6.51
CA LEU A 618 12.94 17.25 -7.54
C LEU A 618 13.71 16.09 -6.88
N ILE A 619 13.59 14.87 -7.41
CA ILE A 619 14.29 13.69 -6.89
C ILE A 619 15.66 13.57 -7.55
N THR A 620 16.64 14.27 -6.99
CA THR A 620 18.05 14.27 -7.41
C THR A 620 18.96 14.26 -6.18
N ALA A 621 20.17 13.74 -6.32
CA ALA A 621 21.20 13.85 -5.28
C ALA A 621 21.83 15.26 -5.22
N GLY A 622 21.46 16.16 -6.14
CA GLY A 622 22.12 17.45 -6.32
C GLY A 622 23.51 17.31 -6.94
N GLY A 623 24.25 18.41 -6.96
CA GLY A 623 25.63 18.48 -7.46
C GLY A 623 25.74 18.56 -8.99
N GLY A 624 26.97 18.43 -9.49
CA GLY A 624 27.28 18.53 -10.92
C GLY A 624 26.61 17.46 -11.78
N ALA A 625 26.53 17.74 -13.07
CA ALA A 625 25.95 16.86 -14.08
C ALA A 625 26.61 15.47 -14.09
N ARG A 626 25.78 14.41 -14.03
CA ARG A 626 26.19 13.01 -14.08
C ARG A 626 25.39 12.26 -15.13
N GLU A 627 26.08 11.58 -16.05
CA GLU A 627 25.42 10.65 -16.99
C GLU A 627 25.05 9.36 -16.25
N LEU A 628 23.78 8.97 -16.36
CA LEU A 628 23.21 7.77 -15.75
C LEU A 628 22.42 6.98 -16.79
N ASP A 629 22.21 5.70 -16.54
CA ASP A 629 21.39 4.82 -17.37
C ASP A 629 20.13 4.39 -16.61
N GLY A 630 18.97 4.91 -17.00
CA GLY A 630 17.68 4.56 -16.40
C GLY A 630 17.10 3.25 -16.93
N GLY A 631 17.74 2.61 -17.92
CA GLY A 631 17.27 1.37 -18.54
C GLY A 631 15.94 1.53 -19.28
N GLY A 632 15.44 0.42 -19.81
CA GLY A 632 14.13 0.32 -20.48
C GLY A 632 13.81 1.49 -21.40
N ASN A 633 12.63 2.07 -21.20
CA ASN A 633 12.18 3.24 -21.97
C ASN A 633 12.89 4.55 -21.60
N THR A 634 13.60 4.60 -20.46
CA THR A 634 14.30 5.80 -19.98
C THR A 634 15.58 6.06 -20.79
N GLY A 635 16.40 5.04 -20.95
CA GLY A 635 17.72 5.13 -21.59
C GLY A 635 18.72 5.96 -20.79
N LYS A 636 19.78 6.42 -21.47
CA LYS A 636 20.77 7.34 -20.89
C LYS A 636 20.16 8.72 -20.63
N PHE A 637 20.53 9.34 -19.52
CA PHE A 637 20.12 10.69 -19.17
C PHE A 637 21.18 11.38 -18.32
N VAL A 638 21.10 12.72 -18.23
CA VAL A 638 21.96 13.53 -17.35
C VAL A 638 21.15 13.95 -16.14
N MET A 639 21.67 13.68 -14.94
CA MET A 639 21.11 14.15 -13.68
C MET A 639 21.98 15.29 -13.12
N ASP A 640 21.34 16.39 -12.73
CA ASP A 640 21.95 17.54 -12.07
C ASP A 640 20.98 18.17 -11.05
N GLU A 641 21.22 19.42 -10.64
CA GLU A 641 20.37 20.16 -9.68
C GLU A 641 18.96 20.48 -10.21
N THR A 642 18.77 20.47 -11.52
CA THR A 642 17.52 20.84 -12.22
C THR A 642 16.96 19.73 -13.09
N HIS A 643 17.71 18.66 -13.33
CA HIS A 643 17.30 17.50 -14.11
C HIS A 643 17.39 16.23 -13.26
N ALA A 644 16.25 15.59 -13.02
CA ALA A 644 16.15 14.24 -12.47
C ALA A 644 15.86 13.23 -13.59
N GLU A 645 15.68 11.96 -13.21
CA GLU A 645 15.30 10.91 -14.14
C GLU A 645 14.03 11.30 -14.94
N PRO A 646 14.07 11.30 -16.29
CA PRO A 646 13.04 11.97 -17.09
C PRO A 646 11.75 11.15 -17.30
N ARG A 647 11.78 9.85 -17.03
CA ARG A 647 10.68 8.89 -17.17
C ARG A 647 11.08 7.55 -16.55
N GLY A 648 10.12 6.65 -16.40
CA GLY A 648 10.33 5.28 -15.92
C GLY A 648 9.06 4.74 -15.28
N TYR A 649 9.00 3.43 -15.07
CA TYR A 649 7.95 2.83 -14.27
C TYR A 649 8.39 2.83 -12.81
N LEU A 650 7.58 3.44 -11.95
CA LEU A 650 7.91 3.60 -10.54
C LEU A 650 7.25 2.50 -9.69
N ALA A 651 7.95 2.03 -8.66
CA ALA A 651 7.42 1.25 -7.55
C ALA A 651 8.01 1.78 -6.24
N ALA A 652 7.23 1.78 -5.15
CA ALA A 652 7.70 2.30 -3.88
C ALA A 652 7.10 1.60 -2.67
N THR A 653 7.94 1.38 -1.66
CA THR A 653 7.51 0.96 -0.32
C THR A 653 8.08 1.90 0.75
N GLN A 654 7.51 1.84 1.95
CA GLN A 654 8.00 2.55 3.12
C GLN A 654 8.27 1.58 4.26
N THR A 655 9.54 1.44 4.61
CA THR A 655 10.03 0.57 5.67
C THR A 655 9.60 1.07 7.06
N PRO A 656 9.64 0.23 8.10
CA PRO A 656 9.24 0.61 9.46
C PRO A 656 9.99 1.81 10.07
N ASN A 657 11.25 2.03 9.71
CA ASN A 657 12.01 3.25 10.06
C ASN A 657 11.63 4.49 9.24
N GLY A 658 10.48 4.50 8.54
CA GLY A 658 9.97 5.64 7.79
C GLY A 658 10.75 6.00 6.51
N LEU A 659 11.79 5.24 6.14
CA LEU A 659 12.46 5.42 4.85
C LEU A 659 11.56 4.99 3.69
N ILE A 660 11.48 5.86 2.69
CA ILE A 660 10.79 5.62 1.43
C ILE A 660 11.82 5.08 0.45
N HIS A 661 11.61 3.85 0.02
CA HIS A 661 12.38 3.21 -1.04
C HIS A 661 11.59 3.32 -2.34
N LEU A 662 12.18 4.01 -3.32
CA LEU A 662 11.60 4.23 -4.64
C LEU A 662 12.50 3.59 -5.69
N ILE A 663 11.97 2.68 -6.51
CA ILE A 663 12.68 2.18 -7.69
C ILE A 663 12.00 2.67 -8.98
N SER A 664 12.82 2.99 -9.97
CA SER A 664 12.41 3.19 -11.36
C SER A 664 12.64 1.91 -12.18
N SER A 665 12.60 2.00 -13.51
CA SER A 665 12.94 0.88 -14.40
C SER A 665 14.34 0.31 -14.20
N LYS A 666 15.28 1.04 -13.57
CA LYS A 666 16.64 0.53 -13.28
C LYS A 666 17.29 1.13 -12.02
N GLN A 667 16.81 2.27 -11.53
CA GLN A 667 17.42 3.02 -10.45
C GLN A 667 16.68 2.84 -9.13
N HIS A 668 17.41 2.93 -8.01
CA HIS A 668 16.89 2.88 -6.65
C HIS A 668 17.29 4.14 -5.89
N TYR A 669 16.29 4.79 -5.31
CA TYR A 669 16.39 5.98 -4.48
C TYR A 669 15.85 5.68 -3.09
N VAL A 670 16.45 6.30 -2.08
CA VAL A 670 16.00 6.19 -0.68
C VAL A 670 15.96 7.57 -0.08
N PHE A 671 14.83 7.95 0.52
CA PHE A 671 14.68 9.23 1.20
C PHE A 671 13.61 9.17 2.30
N ASN A 672 13.55 10.14 3.18
CA ASN A 672 12.48 10.24 4.20
C ASN A 672 11.60 11.48 4.00
N LEU A 673 10.53 11.58 4.79
CA LEU A 673 9.62 12.71 4.76
C LEU A 673 10.33 14.05 5.04
N ALA A 674 11.25 14.08 6.02
CA ALA A 674 12.03 15.29 6.34
C ALA A 674 12.82 15.81 5.13
N TRP A 675 13.42 14.92 4.34
CA TRP A 675 14.09 15.30 3.10
C TRP A 675 13.11 15.90 2.10
N ILE A 676 11.94 15.30 1.86
CA ILE A 676 10.96 15.89 0.93
C ILE A 676 10.53 17.29 1.40
N LYS A 677 10.39 17.47 2.73
CA LYS A 677 9.98 18.73 3.38
C LYS A 677 11.05 19.80 3.49
N GLN A 678 12.33 19.51 3.29
CA GLN A 678 13.43 20.48 3.47
C GLN A 678 13.27 21.77 2.63
N PHE A 679 12.46 21.73 1.56
CA PHE A 679 12.08 22.89 0.73
C PHE A 679 10.58 23.13 0.61
N ALA A 680 9.77 22.37 1.36
CA ALA A 680 8.63 23.07 1.94
C ALA A 680 9.24 24.30 2.64
N PRO A 681 8.59 25.45 2.72
CA PRO A 681 8.91 26.31 3.83
C PRO A 681 8.85 25.41 5.09
N THR A 682 10.01 24.96 5.59
CA THR A 682 10.29 25.07 7.02
C THR A 682 9.78 26.46 7.28
N ALA A 683 8.65 26.59 7.96
CA ALA A 683 8.13 27.89 8.34
C ALA A 683 9.35 28.64 8.86
N ARG A 684 9.88 29.53 8.03
CA ARG A 684 11.11 30.22 8.37
C ARG A 684 10.67 30.98 9.60
N ALA A 685 11.35 30.72 10.70
CA ALA A 685 11.42 31.68 11.78
C ALA A 685 11.78 33.01 11.11
N GLY A 686 10.78 33.88 10.95
CA GLY A 686 10.89 35.11 10.15
C GLY A 686 10.17 35.12 8.79
N SER A 687 8.88 34.76 8.72
CA SER A 687 7.86 35.55 8.00
C SER A 687 6.48 34.95 8.30
N PHE A 688 5.72 35.65 9.14
CA PHE A 688 4.49 35.18 9.79
C PHE A 688 3.24 35.18 8.90
N GLU A 689 3.20 34.35 7.88
CA GLU A 689 1.93 33.97 7.22
C GLU A 689 1.89 32.46 7.01
N THR A 690 1.15 31.76 7.87
CA THR A 690 0.91 30.30 7.78
C THR A 690 -0.58 30.07 7.57
N LEU A 691 -0.88 29.19 6.61
CA LEU A 691 -2.23 28.82 6.14
C LEU A 691 -3.02 28.06 7.21
N ASP A 692 -4.32 28.27 7.18
CA ASP A 692 -5.32 27.80 8.15
C ASP A 692 -5.52 26.29 8.18
N HIS A 693 -5.77 25.77 9.39
CA HIS A 693 -6.11 24.36 9.58
C HIS A 693 -7.51 24.09 8.97
N PRO A 694 -7.69 23.20 7.98
CA PRO A 694 -9.00 23.00 7.34
C PRO A 694 -9.93 22.01 8.08
N TYR A 695 -9.48 21.42 9.18
CA TYR A 695 -10.23 20.49 10.03
C TYR A 695 -9.91 20.76 11.51
N VAL A 696 -10.81 20.36 12.41
CA VAL A 696 -10.64 20.46 13.87
C VAL A 696 -9.29 19.85 14.27
N PRO A 697 -8.36 20.62 14.86
CA PRO A 697 -7.05 20.10 15.22
C PRO A 697 -7.14 19.18 16.45
N GLY A 698 -6.24 18.21 16.52
CA GLY A 698 -6.18 17.24 17.61
C GLY A 698 -7.16 16.06 17.47
N VAL A 699 -7.23 15.24 18.51
CA VAL A 699 -8.20 14.13 18.64
C VAL A 699 -9.41 14.65 19.39
N VAL A 700 -10.62 14.51 18.83
CA VAL A 700 -11.85 14.95 19.50
C VAL A 700 -12.15 14.06 20.71
N ILE A 701 -12.35 14.68 21.88
CA ILE A 701 -12.77 14.02 23.12
C ILE A 701 -14.30 14.10 23.27
N ASP A 702 -14.86 15.31 23.10
CA ASP A 702 -16.30 15.55 23.12
C ASP A 702 -16.69 16.61 22.08
N HIS A 703 -17.94 16.54 21.62
CA HIS A 703 -18.52 17.48 20.65
C HIS A 703 -19.99 17.79 20.98
N ARG A 704 -20.31 19.09 20.99
CA ARG A 704 -21.67 19.61 21.09
C ARG A 704 -21.92 20.69 20.04
N PRO A 705 -22.81 20.46 19.07
CA PRO A 705 -23.17 21.50 18.10
C PRO A 705 -23.69 22.75 18.80
N ALA A 706 -23.24 23.94 18.36
CA ALA A 706 -23.61 25.21 19.01
C ALA A 706 -25.13 25.44 19.06
N LYS A 707 -25.88 24.92 18.08
CA LYS A 707 -27.36 24.97 18.02
C LYS A 707 -28.06 24.31 19.21
N THR A 708 -27.37 23.48 19.98
CA THR A 708 -27.93 22.84 21.18
C THR A 708 -28.08 23.84 22.35
N GLY A 709 -27.44 25.01 22.26
CA GLY A 709 -27.32 25.95 23.38
C GLY A 709 -26.47 25.42 24.54
N THR A 710 -25.76 24.30 24.33
CA THR A 710 -24.82 23.69 25.28
C THR A 710 -23.42 23.75 24.67
N TYR A 711 -22.52 24.49 25.31
CA TYR A 711 -21.14 24.71 24.90
C TYR A 711 -20.19 23.96 25.84
N LEU A 712 -18.99 23.66 25.35
CA LEU A 712 -17.99 22.89 26.08
C LEU A 712 -16.94 23.81 26.71
N GLY A 713 -16.70 23.65 28.02
CA GLY A 713 -15.89 24.56 28.82
C GLY A 713 -14.82 23.85 29.66
N SER A 714 -13.78 24.60 30.04
CA SER A 714 -12.86 24.29 31.15
C SER A 714 -12.30 22.85 31.22
N PRO A 715 -11.58 22.38 30.18
CA PRO A 715 -10.99 21.05 30.23
C PRO A 715 -9.82 20.97 31.23
N SER A 716 -9.65 19.81 31.85
CA SER A 716 -8.50 19.47 32.70
C SER A 716 -8.04 18.04 32.43
N ILE A 717 -6.74 17.77 32.55
CA ILE A 717 -6.15 16.45 32.28
C ILE A 717 -5.30 15.95 33.45
N ALA A 718 -5.45 14.66 33.75
CA ALA A 718 -4.60 13.92 34.68
C ALA A 718 -4.17 12.57 34.08
N VAL A 719 -3.00 12.09 34.48
CA VAL A 719 -2.48 10.78 34.09
C VAL A 719 -2.32 9.91 35.34
N LEU A 720 -2.96 8.74 35.34
CA LEU A 720 -2.81 7.75 36.39
C LEU A 720 -1.44 7.06 36.29
N PRO A 721 -0.90 6.51 37.40
CA PRO A 721 0.39 5.81 37.40
C PRO A 721 0.48 4.63 36.40
N ASN A 722 -0.66 4.05 36.03
CA ASN A 722 -0.75 2.97 35.04
C ASN A 722 -0.80 3.48 33.58
N GLY A 723 -0.61 4.77 33.33
CA GLY A 723 -0.63 5.38 31.99
C GLY A 723 -2.01 5.71 31.43
N VAL A 724 -3.08 5.51 32.20
CA VAL A 724 -4.45 5.86 31.79
C VAL A 724 -4.66 7.37 31.92
N TYR A 725 -5.20 8.01 30.89
CA TYR A 725 -5.52 9.43 30.92
C TYR A 725 -6.96 9.65 31.35
N ILE A 726 -7.17 10.67 32.18
CA ILE A 726 -8.47 11.12 32.63
C ILE A 726 -8.61 12.59 32.23
N VAL A 727 -9.70 12.90 31.55
CA VAL A 727 -10.04 14.27 31.17
C VAL A 727 -11.39 14.64 31.75
N SER A 728 -11.46 15.80 32.40
CA SER A 728 -12.73 16.42 32.79
C SER A 728 -13.00 17.65 31.92
N HIS A 729 -14.26 17.96 31.69
CA HIS A 729 -14.69 19.28 31.19
C HIS A 729 -16.13 19.56 31.60
N ASP A 730 -16.53 20.83 31.55
CA ASP A 730 -17.85 21.26 31.96
C ASP A 730 -18.75 21.61 30.76
N PHE A 731 -20.05 21.73 31.02
CA PHE A 731 -21.04 22.22 30.07
C PHE A 731 -21.58 23.58 30.50
N TYR A 732 -21.67 24.52 29.57
CA TYR A 732 -22.18 25.86 29.86
C TYR A 732 -23.03 26.43 28.73
N GLY A 733 -23.64 27.60 28.94
CA GLY A 733 -24.50 28.24 27.95
C GLY A 733 -25.99 28.11 28.28
N PRO A 734 -26.87 28.69 27.45
CA PRO A 734 -28.26 28.96 27.78
C PRO A 734 -29.13 27.72 28.02
N ALA A 735 -28.69 26.54 27.56
CA ALA A 735 -29.40 25.27 27.77
C ALA A 735 -28.92 24.49 29.01
N THR A 736 -28.05 25.08 29.83
CA THR A 736 -27.42 24.40 30.98
C THR A 736 -27.71 25.14 32.29
N ARG A 737 -27.46 24.45 33.42
CA ARG A 737 -27.45 25.06 34.76
C ARG A 737 -26.05 25.46 35.22
N GLU A 738 -25.04 25.23 34.39
CA GLU A 738 -23.62 25.53 34.67
C GLU A 738 -23.12 24.91 35.98
N ASP A 739 -23.55 23.66 36.22
CA ASP A 739 -23.23 22.83 37.39
C ASP A 739 -22.85 21.39 37.02
N GLN A 740 -22.58 21.11 35.73
CA GLN A 740 -22.35 19.77 35.20
C GLN A 740 -20.93 19.60 34.66
N THR A 741 -20.27 18.52 35.10
CA THR A 741 -18.95 18.08 34.63
C THR A 741 -19.02 16.67 34.05
N ALA A 742 -18.37 16.43 32.91
CA ALA A 742 -18.15 15.10 32.34
C ALA A 742 -16.71 14.62 32.53
N ILE A 743 -16.54 13.30 32.65
CA ILE A 743 -15.26 12.61 32.78
C ILE A 743 -15.09 11.65 31.61
N PHE A 744 -13.90 11.68 31.01
CA PHE A 744 -13.49 10.84 29.89
C PHE A 744 -12.20 10.10 30.24
N ARG A 745 -11.99 8.95 29.59
CA ARG A 745 -10.81 8.11 29.75
C ARG A 745 -10.19 7.77 28.41
N SER A 746 -8.86 7.69 28.39
CA SER A 746 -8.09 7.05 27.31
C SER A 746 -7.12 6.02 27.88
N LYS A 747 -7.03 4.86 27.21
CA LYS A 747 -6.12 3.76 27.56
C LYS A 747 -5.00 3.57 26.53
N ASP A 748 -4.98 4.38 25.47
CA ASP A 748 -4.12 4.19 24.30
C ASP A 748 -3.26 5.43 23.97
N GLY A 749 -3.00 6.25 25.00
CA GLY A 749 -2.17 7.45 24.89
C GLY A 749 -2.90 8.64 24.25
N GLY A 750 -4.22 8.71 24.38
CA GLY A 750 -5.06 9.80 23.87
C GLY A 750 -5.52 9.64 22.42
N LYS A 751 -5.36 8.45 21.83
CA LYS A 751 -5.79 8.17 20.43
C LYS A 751 -7.30 7.95 20.34
N THR A 752 -7.88 7.33 21.37
CA THR A 752 -9.33 7.17 21.52
C THR A 752 -9.78 7.55 22.93
N TRP A 753 -11.02 8.02 23.04
CA TRP A 753 -11.62 8.51 24.28
C TRP A 753 -13.00 7.88 24.51
N GLU A 754 -13.27 7.48 25.74
CA GLU A 754 -14.58 7.00 26.19
C GLU A 754 -15.11 7.91 27.31
N LYS A 755 -16.39 8.32 27.25
CA LYS A 755 -17.05 9.00 28.37
C LYS A 755 -17.28 7.97 29.47
N LEU A 756 -16.78 8.22 30.68
CA LEU A 756 -17.00 7.37 31.84
C LEU A 756 -18.29 7.72 32.57
N THR A 757 -18.44 9.00 32.91
CA THR A 757 -19.54 9.50 33.72
C THR A 757 -19.70 11.01 33.56
N ASP A 758 -20.81 11.54 34.04
CA ASP A 758 -21.02 12.96 34.29
C ASP A 758 -21.87 13.13 35.55
N PHE A 759 -21.65 14.23 36.25
CA PHE A 759 -22.34 14.53 37.49
C PHE A 759 -22.61 16.03 37.63
N TYR A 760 -23.62 16.32 38.43
CA TYR A 760 -24.03 17.68 38.79
C TYR A 760 -23.39 18.10 40.12
N GLY A 761 -23.34 19.42 40.35
CA GLY A 761 -22.70 19.96 41.55
C GLY A 761 -21.17 20.02 41.42
N GLN A 762 -20.62 20.18 40.22
CA GLN A 762 -19.20 20.37 39.96
C GLN A 762 -19.02 21.26 38.72
N TYR A 763 -18.08 22.20 38.78
CA TYR A 763 -17.84 23.18 37.73
C TYR A 763 -16.43 23.80 37.84
N TRP A 764 -15.87 24.25 36.73
CA TRP A 764 -14.56 24.91 36.59
C TRP A 764 -13.39 24.19 37.27
N SER A 765 -13.38 22.87 37.16
CA SER A 765 -12.62 22.03 38.06
C SER A 765 -11.28 21.56 37.50
N THR A 766 -10.27 21.49 38.38
CA THR A 766 -9.01 20.79 38.08
C THR A 766 -9.15 19.32 38.46
N VAL A 767 -8.80 18.41 37.55
CA VAL A 767 -8.61 16.99 37.86
C VAL A 767 -7.13 16.72 38.15
N PHE A 768 -6.83 15.98 39.22
CA PHE A 768 -5.47 15.63 39.60
C PHE A 768 -5.41 14.26 40.28
N VAL A 769 -4.23 13.64 40.24
CA VAL A 769 -4.00 12.35 40.92
C VAL A 769 -3.21 12.59 42.20
N HIS A 770 -3.68 11.99 43.29
CA HIS A 770 -2.97 11.99 44.57
C HIS A 770 -3.16 10.64 45.26
N LYS A 771 -2.05 10.01 45.68
CA LYS A 771 -2.04 8.67 46.30
C LYS A 771 -2.91 7.66 45.54
N GLU A 772 -2.68 7.56 44.23
CA GLU A 772 -3.38 6.65 43.28
C GLU A 772 -4.89 6.89 43.10
N ALA A 773 -5.49 7.82 43.84
CA ALA A 773 -6.87 8.25 43.66
C ALA A 773 -6.94 9.48 42.74
N ILE A 774 -8.05 9.63 42.04
CA ILE A 774 -8.34 10.81 41.25
C ILE A 774 -9.16 11.77 42.12
N TYR A 775 -8.76 13.02 42.15
CA TYR A 775 -9.51 14.09 42.77
C TYR A 775 -9.93 15.11 41.73
N ILE A 776 -11.08 15.73 41.95
CA ILE A 776 -11.56 16.85 41.16
C ILE A 776 -12.00 17.95 42.12
N ILE A 777 -11.44 19.15 41.97
CA ILE A 777 -11.69 20.30 42.85
C ILE A 777 -12.08 21.52 42.02
N GLY A 778 -13.11 22.23 42.45
CA GLY A 778 -13.64 23.42 41.79
C GLY A 778 -14.82 23.98 42.56
N THR A 779 -15.81 24.52 41.85
CA THR A 779 -17.06 25.00 42.47
C THR A 779 -18.21 24.06 42.20
N ASN A 780 -19.28 24.11 43.00
CA ASN A 780 -20.45 23.26 42.75
C ASN A 780 -21.35 23.77 41.61
N ILE A 781 -21.22 25.04 41.23
CA ILE A 781 -21.92 25.71 40.12
C ILE A 781 -21.08 26.92 39.69
N HIS A 782 -21.42 27.58 38.59
CA HIS A 782 -20.88 28.89 38.23
C HIS A 782 -20.93 29.86 39.43
N ASN A 783 -19.75 30.31 39.87
CA ASN A 783 -19.57 31.17 41.04
C ASN A 783 -20.12 30.58 42.35
N GLY A 784 -19.98 29.26 42.54
CA GLY A 784 -20.54 28.49 43.65
C GLY A 784 -19.68 28.38 44.91
N HIS A 785 -19.96 27.35 45.70
CA HIS A 785 -19.17 26.92 46.86
C HIS A 785 -18.03 26.02 46.43
N ILE A 786 -16.93 26.01 47.19
CA ILE A 786 -15.76 25.18 46.85
C ILE A 786 -16.08 23.72 47.22
N VAL A 787 -15.95 22.83 46.24
CA VAL A 787 -16.19 21.40 46.42
C VAL A 787 -15.06 20.55 45.84
N ILE A 788 -14.83 19.41 46.47
CA ILE A 788 -13.88 18.39 46.04
C ILE A 788 -14.56 17.02 46.04
N ARG A 789 -14.24 16.21 45.04
CA ARG A 789 -14.64 14.79 44.97
C ARG A 789 -13.42 13.91 44.81
N ARG A 790 -13.59 12.65 45.16
CA ARG A 790 -12.58 11.60 45.05
C ARG A 790 -13.15 10.40 44.31
N SER A 791 -12.34 9.80 43.44
CA SER A 791 -12.57 8.49 42.84
C SER A 791 -11.38 7.58 43.16
N ALA A 792 -11.68 6.34 43.58
CA ALA A 792 -10.69 5.32 43.90
C ALA A 792 -10.67 4.15 42.90
N ASP A 793 -11.50 4.20 41.85
CA ASP A 793 -11.72 3.10 40.90
C ASP A 793 -11.43 3.51 39.44
N GLY A 794 -10.52 4.47 39.26
CA GLY A 794 -10.12 4.95 37.94
C GLY A 794 -11.17 5.83 37.25
N GLY A 795 -12.01 6.53 38.04
CA GLY A 795 -12.94 7.55 37.56
C GLY A 795 -14.35 7.05 37.28
N LEU A 796 -14.66 5.81 37.65
CA LEU A 796 -15.99 5.20 37.42
C LEU A 796 -17.01 5.70 38.46
N THR A 797 -16.62 5.76 39.73
CA THR A 797 -17.46 6.28 40.81
C THR A 797 -16.76 7.42 41.56
N TRP A 798 -17.57 8.33 42.10
CA TRP A 798 -17.10 9.55 42.75
C TRP A 798 -17.87 9.81 44.05
N THR A 799 -17.19 10.36 45.05
CA THR A 799 -17.84 10.86 46.26
C THR A 799 -18.75 12.06 45.97
N THR A 800 -19.71 12.32 46.86
CA THR A 800 -20.64 13.45 46.79
C THR A 800 -20.30 14.48 47.88
N PRO A 801 -20.10 15.77 47.53
CA PRO A 801 -19.79 16.81 48.48
C PRO A 801 -21.08 17.32 49.14
N GLU A 802 -21.54 16.64 50.19
CA GLU A 802 -22.79 16.96 50.89
C GLU A 802 -22.58 17.97 52.02
N ASP A 803 -21.45 17.87 52.72
CA ASP A 803 -21.10 18.68 53.89
C ASP A 803 -19.58 18.83 54.07
N GLN A 804 -19.18 19.51 55.15
CA GLN A 804 -17.78 19.81 55.49
C GLN A 804 -16.91 18.57 55.73
N SER A 805 -17.48 17.37 55.86
CA SER A 805 -16.76 16.12 56.04
C SER A 805 -16.65 15.27 54.77
N THR A 806 -17.42 15.59 53.74
CA THR A 806 -17.61 14.76 52.54
C THR A 806 -17.24 15.46 51.22
N GLY A 807 -16.75 16.70 51.29
CA GLY A 807 -16.18 17.41 50.14
C GLY A 807 -16.63 18.85 49.95
N LEU A 808 -17.51 19.40 50.79
CA LEU A 808 -17.87 20.82 50.77
C LEU A 808 -16.83 21.63 51.56
N LEU A 809 -15.85 22.22 50.88
CA LEU A 809 -14.69 22.84 51.52
C LEU A 809 -14.94 24.27 52.02
N ALA A 810 -15.79 25.04 51.34
CA ALA A 810 -16.14 26.39 51.77
C ALA A 810 -17.55 26.79 51.29
N ALA A 811 -18.47 26.89 52.25
CA ALA A 811 -19.88 27.23 52.04
C ALA A 811 -20.23 28.68 52.41
N ASP A 812 -19.28 29.40 53.00
CA ASP A 812 -19.41 30.75 53.56
C ASP A 812 -19.29 31.87 52.51
N GLY A 813 -18.86 31.55 51.29
CA GLY A 813 -18.68 32.49 50.19
C GLY A 813 -19.15 31.99 48.83
N LYS A 814 -18.89 32.81 47.82
CA LYS A 814 -19.05 32.49 46.40
C LYS A 814 -17.70 32.65 45.73
N TYR A 815 -17.27 31.63 44.99
CA TYR A 815 -15.89 31.53 44.53
C TYR A 815 -15.82 31.37 43.03
N HIS A 816 -14.73 31.83 42.45
CA HIS A 816 -14.36 31.59 41.07
C HIS A 816 -13.04 30.82 41.03
N CYS A 817 -12.87 30.04 39.97
CA CYS A 817 -11.63 29.40 39.57
C CYS A 817 -11.74 28.97 38.09
N ALA A 818 -10.65 28.41 37.58
CA ALA A 818 -10.60 27.64 36.35
C ALA A 818 -9.65 26.44 36.56
N PRO A 819 -9.58 25.45 35.64
CA PRO A 819 -8.60 24.39 35.73
C PRO A 819 -7.17 24.95 35.70
N VAL A 820 -6.50 25.01 36.85
CA VAL A 820 -5.10 25.44 36.98
C VAL A 820 -4.32 24.42 37.81
N PRO A 821 -2.98 24.41 37.83
CA PRO A 821 -2.21 23.38 38.52
C PRO A 821 -2.57 23.22 39.99
N VAL A 822 -2.48 21.98 40.46
CA VAL A 822 -2.41 21.62 41.88
C VAL A 822 -0.96 21.27 42.18
N THR A 823 -0.34 22.01 43.09
CA THR A 823 1.11 21.93 43.33
C THR A 823 1.38 21.22 44.64
N VAL A 824 2.25 20.21 44.62
CA VAL A 824 2.72 19.55 45.84
C VAL A 824 4.07 20.14 46.23
N HIS A 825 4.15 20.75 47.41
CA HIS A 825 5.37 21.35 47.93
C HIS A 825 5.41 21.22 49.45
N GLU A 826 6.57 20.82 49.97
CA GLU A 826 6.82 20.64 51.41
C GLU A 826 5.74 19.86 52.16
N GLY A 827 5.31 18.73 51.57
CA GLY A 827 4.31 17.85 52.18
C GLY A 827 2.90 18.44 52.21
N ARG A 828 2.63 19.52 51.47
CA ARG A 828 1.29 20.13 51.32
C ARG A 828 0.87 20.14 49.85
N ILE A 829 -0.43 20.12 49.64
CA ILE A 829 -1.09 20.34 48.36
C ILE A 829 -1.59 21.78 48.33
N TRP A 830 -1.28 22.51 47.26
CA TRP A 830 -1.58 23.92 47.11
C TRP A 830 -2.44 24.18 45.88
N ARG A 831 -3.37 25.13 46.02
CA ARG A 831 -4.35 25.48 45.00
C ARG A 831 -4.74 26.96 45.13
N ALA A 832 -4.69 27.70 44.02
CA ALA A 832 -5.22 29.07 43.97
C ALA A 832 -6.73 29.06 43.72
N MET A 833 -7.42 30.07 44.28
CA MET A 833 -8.85 30.31 44.13
C MET A 833 -9.12 31.82 44.22
N GLU A 834 -10.30 32.25 43.74
CA GLU A 834 -10.74 33.62 43.84
C GLU A 834 -12.07 33.71 44.60
N ASP A 835 -12.14 34.67 45.53
CA ASP A 835 -13.36 34.99 46.27
C ASP A 835 -14.09 36.15 45.60
N ARG A 836 -15.40 36.01 45.40
CA ARG A 836 -16.26 36.99 44.74
C ARG A 836 -16.99 37.83 45.78
N TYR A 837 -16.37 38.93 46.20
CA TYR A 837 -16.97 39.85 47.18
C TYR A 837 -16.51 41.30 46.94
N PRO A 838 -17.42 42.30 46.90
CA PRO A 838 -18.88 42.18 47.02
C PRO A 838 -19.50 41.46 45.81
N LEU A 839 -20.73 40.93 45.89
CA LEU A 839 -21.35 40.12 44.83
C LEU A 839 -21.79 40.90 43.56
N THR A 840 -21.31 42.14 43.39
CA THR A 840 -21.64 43.07 42.30
C THR A 840 -20.36 43.49 41.55
N GLY A 841 -20.44 43.67 40.21
CA GLY A 841 -19.33 44.27 39.42
C GLY A 841 -18.31 43.29 38.84
N TRP A 842 -18.73 42.16 38.27
CA TRP A 842 -17.81 41.21 37.61
C TRP A 842 -17.13 41.86 36.37
N PRO A 843 -15.83 41.63 36.11
CA PRO A 843 -14.87 40.79 36.85
C PRO A 843 -14.03 41.52 37.92
N SER A 844 -14.25 42.82 38.16
CA SER A 844 -13.32 43.67 38.93
C SER A 844 -13.34 43.47 40.45
N ASN A 845 -14.20 42.59 40.95
CA ASN A 845 -14.45 42.32 42.37
C ASN A 845 -13.87 40.97 42.86
N LEU A 846 -12.94 40.38 42.11
CA LEU A 846 -12.31 39.11 42.47
C LEU A 846 -11.11 39.34 43.40
N ARG A 847 -11.13 38.66 44.54
CA ARG A 847 -10.04 38.69 45.53
C ARG A 847 -9.30 37.38 45.51
N THR A 848 -8.02 37.39 45.14
CA THR A 848 -7.21 36.18 45.04
C THR A 848 -6.81 35.67 46.42
N PHE A 849 -6.71 34.34 46.55
CA PHE A 849 -6.15 33.67 47.70
C PHE A 849 -5.62 32.29 47.31
N VAL A 850 -4.87 31.68 48.21
CA VAL A 850 -4.45 30.28 48.08
C VAL A 850 -5.03 29.45 49.20
N MET A 851 -5.30 28.19 48.89
CA MET A 851 -5.64 27.17 49.87
C MET A 851 -4.62 26.04 49.84
N SER A 852 -4.38 25.45 50.99
CA SER A 852 -3.53 24.27 51.09
C SER A 852 -3.96 23.30 52.17
N ALA A 853 -3.71 22.02 51.92
CA ALA A 853 -3.92 20.95 52.87
C ALA A 853 -2.63 20.15 53.02
N ARG A 854 -2.43 19.48 54.16
CA ARG A 854 -1.35 18.51 54.27
C ARG A 854 -1.60 17.38 53.25
N ALA A 855 -0.57 16.97 52.53
CA ALA A 855 -0.68 15.91 51.53
C ALA A 855 -1.03 14.54 52.15
N ASP A 856 -0.86 14.37 53.46
CA ASP A 856 -1.27 13.18 54.18
C ASP A 856 -2.67 13.25 54.80
N ALA A 857 -3.32 14.42 54.79
CA ALA A 857 -4.66 14.61 55.33
C ALA A 857 -5.74 14.04 54.39
N ASP A 858 -6.95 13.93 54.93
CA ASP A 858 -8.15 13.62 54.15
C ASP A 858 -8.64 14.88 53.43
N LEU A 859 -8.35 14.96 52.13
CA LEU A 859 -8.66 16.13 51.32
C LEU A 859 -10.15 16.42 51.20
N LEU A 860 -11.04 15.47 51.53
CA LEU A 860 -12.49 15.69 51.51
C LEU A 860 -13.00 16.53 52.69
N LYS A 861 -12.21 16.68 53.76
CA LYS A 861 -12.64 17.43 54.95
C LYS A 861 -12.22 18.89 54.86
N ALA A 862 -13.16 19.79 55.11
CA ALA A 862 -12.93 21.23 55.09
C ALA A 862 -11.86 21.68 56.09
N ASP A 863 -11.82 21.07 57.28
CA ASP A 863 -10.84 21.36 58.35
C ASP A 863 -9.39 21.00 57.99
N SER A 864 -9.19 20.20 56.93
CA SER A 864 -7.87 19.84 56.43
C SER A 864 -7.26 20.95 55.57
N TRP A 865 -8.06 21.92 55.13
CA TRP A 865 -7.64 23.03 54.29
C TRP A 865 -7.42 24.32 55.09
N THR A 866 -6.30 24.97 54.84
CA THR A 866 -5.95 26.31 55.30
C THR A 866 -6.12 27.27 54.13
N MET A 867 -6.71 28.45 54.35
CA MET A 867 -6.83 29.49 53.32
C MET A 867 -6.08 30.76 53.75
N SER A 868 -5.44 31.43 52.81
CA SER A 868 -4.77 32.71 53.07
C SER A 868 -5.77 33.86 53.26
N ASN A 869 -5.30 35.06 53.62
CA ASN A 869 -6.10 36.28 53.47
C ASN A 869 -6.56 36.46 52.02
N ARG A 870 -7.59 37.30 51.83
CA ARG A 870 -8.08 37.71 50.52
C ARG A 870 -7.37 38.98 50.09
N LEU A 871 -6.80 38.98 48.90
CA LEU A 871 -6.15 40.15 48.32
C LEU A 871 -6.99 40.69 47.16
N GLU A 872 -7.43 41.93 47.27
CA GLU A 872 -8.27 42.61 46.29
C GLU A 872 -7.44 43.28 45.19
N PHE A 873 -7.97 43.34 43.97
CA PHE A 873 -7.36 44.07 42.87
C PHE A 873 -7.64 45.57 43.02
N ASP A 874 -6.61 46.39 43.22
CA ASP A 874 -6.77 47.84 43.26
C ASP A 874 -7.05 48.37 41.84
N GLN A 875 -8.12 49.15 41.70
CA GLN A 875 -8.52 49.74 40.42
C GLN A 875 -7.53 50.82 39.91
N ALA A 876 -6.57 51.24 40.72
CA ALA A 876 -5.44 52.07 40.30
C ALA A 876 -4.34 51.29 39.59
N TRP A 877 -4.31 49.94 39.69
CA TRP A 877 -3.29 49.11 39.07
C TRP A 877 -3.55 48.90 37.56
N PRO A 878 -2.51 48.54 36.77
CA PRO A 878 -2.68 48.17 35.38
C PRO A 878 -3.62 46.96 35.20
N GLY A 879 -4.77 47.18 34.56
CA GLY A 879 -5.80 46.15 34.36
C GLY A 879 -7.13 46.51 34.98
N THR A 880 -8.06 45.57 34.94
CA THR A 880 -9.41 45.72 35.53
C THR A 880 -9.76 44.61 36.52
N ALA A 881 -9.06 43.48 36.45
CA ALA A 881 -9.21 42.34 37.34
C ALA A 881 -7.99 41.42 37.28
N TRP A 882 -7.87 40.53 38.26
CA TRP A 882 -6.98 39.36 38.24
C TRP A 882 -7.76 38.09 38.56
N LEU A 883 -7.35 36.95 38.01
CA LEU A 883 -8.05 35.67 38.20
C LEU A 883 -7.20 34.48 37.73
N GLU A 884 -7.70 33.26 37.98
CA GLU A 884 -7.18 31.99 37.46
C GLU A 884 -5.70 31.73 37.83
N GLY A 885 -5.39 31.84 39.13
CA GLY A 885 -4.02 31.81 39.64
C GLY A 885 -3.27 30.48 39.49
N ASN A 886 -1.98 30.52 39.20
CA ASN A 886 -1.09 29.36 39.13
C ASN A 886 -0.15 29.35 40.34
N VAL A 887 -0.32 28.40 41.26
CA VAL A 887 0.65 28.21 42.35
C VAL A 887 1.88 27.50 41.81
N VAL A 888 3.03 28.18 41.81
CA VAL A 888 4.30 27.69 41.24
C VAL A 888 5.42 27.93 42.25
N ILE A 889 6.40 27.03 42.26
CA ILE A 889 7.62 27.16 43.07
C ILE A 889 8.62 27.99 42.28
N THR A 890 9.23 29.01 42.89
CA THR A 890 10.26 29.86 42.26
C THR A 890 11.62 29.15 42.24
N PRO A 891 12.61 29.63 41.45
CA PRO A 891 13.98 29.12 41.53
C PRO A 891 14.58 29.20 42.95
N GLN A 892 14.13 30.16 43.77
CA GLN A 892 14.52 30.35 45.17
C GLN A 892 13.77 29.41 46.13
N LYS A 893 12.94 28.50 45.61
CA LYS A 893 12.09 27.56 46.36
C LYS A 893 10.99 28.22 47.19
N GLU A 894 10.57 29.41 46.80
CA GLU A 894 9.43 30.11 47.41
C GLU A 894 8.16 29.77 46.62
N LEU A 895 6.99 29.89 47.25
CA LEU A 895 5.71 29.72 46.57
C LEU A 895 5.17 31.08 46.11
N VAL A 896 4.78 31.15 44.84
CA VAL A 896 4.08 32.29 44.26
C VAL A 896 2.79 31.84 43.58
N ASN A 897 1.80 32.72 43.54
CA ASN A 897 0.59 32.57 42.75
C ASN A 897 0.64 33.54 41.56
N ILE A 898 0.81 33.01 40.34
CA ILE A 898 0.87 33.80 39.11
C ILE A 898 -0.51 33.88 38.47
N LEU A 899 -1.11 35.06 38.48
CA LEU A 899 -2.46 35.33 38.00
C LEU A 899 -2.44 35.96 36.62
N ARG A 900 -3.45 35.65 35.80
CA ARG A 900 -3.75 36.48 34.62
C ARG A 900 -4.30 37.82 35.06
N VAL A 901 -3.96 38.87 34.31
CA VAL A 901 -4.47 40.22 34.54
C VAL A 901 -5.35 40.59 33.36
N GLU A 902 -6.61 40.94 33.62
CA GLU A 902 -7.53 41.42 32.60
C GLU A 902 -7.14 42.86 32.21
N TYR A 903 -6.28 42.97 31.20
CA TYR A 903 -5.77 44.26 30.73
C TYR A 903 -5.84 44.34 29.21
N LYS A 904 -6.38 45.46 28.70
CA LYS A 904 -6.68 45.66 27.28
C LYS A 904 -5.56 46.38 26.54
N GLU A 905 -4.61 46.94 27.27
CA GLU A 905 -3.55 47.77 26.75
C GLU A 905 -2.22 46.97 26.67
N ALA A 906 -2.06 45.92 27.48
CA ALA A 906 -0.89 45.04 27.48
C ALA A 906 -1.20 43.63 28.01
N GLU A 907 -0.39 42.64 27.63
CA GLU A 907 -0.46 41.29 28.18
C GLU A 907 0.42 41.19 29.44
N LYS A 908 -0.22 41.12 30.62
CA LYS A 908 0.47 41.08 31.91
C LYS A 908 0.01 39.91 32.77
N ALA A 909 0.90 39.45 33.64
CA ALA A 909 0.58 38.56 34.76
C ALA A 909 1.01 39.21 36.08
N ALA A 910 0.33 38.86 37.17
CA ALA A 910 0.65 39.33 38.52
C ALA A 910 1.26 38.20 39.35
N VAL A 911 2.43 38.45 39.95
CA VAL A 911 3.14 37.50 40.80
C VAL A 911 2.80 37.79 42.27
N VAL A 912 1.87 37.03 42.84
CA VAL A 912 1.46 37.19 44.25
C VAL A 912 2.30 36.26 45.12
N HIS A 913 2.97 36.80 46.13
CA HIS A 913 3.81 36.04 47.04
C HIS A 913 2.98 35.35 48.09
N ILE A 914 3.33 34.11 48.44
CA ILE A 914 2.65 33.29 49.45
C ILE A 914 3.58 33.14 50.67
N SER A 915 3.08 33.43 51.87
CA SER A 915 3.87 33.20 53.09
C SER A 915 4.14 31.71 53.32
N GLU A 916 5.26 31.39 53.97
CA GLU A 916 5.69 30.02 54.26
C GLU A 916 4.62 29.20 55.00
N ASP A 917 3.86 29.83 55.90
CA ASP A 917 2.75 29.18 56.62
C ASP A 917 1.45 29.04 55.79
N GLY A 918 1.42 29.60 54.58
CA GLY A 918 0.28 29.60 53.67
C GLY A 918 -0.91 30.47 54.10
N LYS A 919 -0.78 31.27 55.17
CA LYS A 919 -1.88 32.06 55.73
C LYS A 919 -1.98 33.46 55.15
N SER A 920 -0.95 33.92 54.44
CA SER A 920 -0.97 35.24 53.83
C SER A 920 -0.48 35.27 52.38
N VAL A 921 -1.06 36.18 51.62
CA VAL A 921 -0.67 36.55 50.26
C VAL A 921 -0.45 38.06 50.17
N SER A 922 0.58 38.47 49.44
CA SER A 922 0.97 39.87 49.28
C SER A 922 1.44 40.18 47.85
N PHE A 923 1.33 41.44 47.45
CA PHE A 923 1.65 41.90 46.09
C PHE A 923 2.28 43.30 46.14
N ASP A 924 3.39 43.51 45.43
CA ASP A 924 4.02 44.81 45.23
C ASP A 924 3.75 45.31 43.79
N PRO A 925 2.84 46.28 43.57
CA PRO A 925 2.45 46.72 42.22
C PRO A 925 3.60 47.35 41.43
N GLU A 926 4.67 47.80 42.07
CA GLU A 926 5.84 48.38 41.38
C GLU A 926 6.79 47.30 40.82
N LYS A 927 6.70 46.05 41.30
CA LYS A 927 7.67 44.98 40.97
C LYS A 927 7.05 43.69 40.47
N ASP A 928 5.82 43.40 40.84
CA ASP A 928 5.23 42.07 40.69
C ASP A 928 4.28 41.93 39.51
N PHE A 929 4.10 43.00 38.72
CA PHE A 929 3.59 42.87 37.36
C PHE A 929 4.71 42.45 36.40
N ILE A 930 4.47 41.37 35.66
CA ILE A 930 5.41 40.87 34.64
C ILE A 930 4.75 40.92 33.25
N ASP A 931 5.57 41.13 32.23
CA ASP A 931 5.13 40.95 30.84
C ASP A 931 5.04 39.45 30.56
N PHE A 932 3.86 38.99 30.13
CA PHE A 932 3.58 37.58 29.96
C PHE A 932 2.68 37.38 28.75
N PHE A 933 3.16 36.65 27.73
CA PHE A 933 2.39 36.40 26.51
C PHE A 933 1.07 35.69 26.83
N GLY A 934 -0.04 36.21 26.33
CA GLY A 934 -1.36 35.70 26.66
C GLY A 934 -1.76 35.89 28.13
N GLY A 935 -1.12 36.79 28.87
CA GLY A 935 -1.38 37.08 30.28
C GLY A 935 -2.80 37.60 30.57
N SER A 936 -3.55 37.99 29.53
CA SER A 936 -4.98 38.33 29.59
C SER A 936 -5.88 37.13 29.22
N ASN A 937 -5.37 35.90 29.17
CA ASN A 937 -6.14 34.66 28.94
C ASN A 937 -5.75 33.60 29.98
N LYS A 938 -6.56 32.54 30.09
CA LYS A 938 -6.22 31.40 30.94
C LYS A 938 -4.93 30.75 30.46
N PHE A 939 -3.98 30.55 31.35
CA PHE A 939 -2.74 29.82 31.09
C PHE A 939 -2.43 28.82 32.21
N THR A 940 -1.46 27.95 31.95
CA THR A 940 -1.00 26.95 32.91
C THR A 940 0.51 26.85 32.87
N ILE A 941 1.15 27.12 34.01
CA ILE A 941 2.60 27.08 34.15
C ILE A 941 3.03 25.78 34.83
N ARG A 942 4.01 25.08 34.26
CA ARG A 942 4.65 23.94 34.90
C ARG A 942 6.16 24.00 34.77
N TYR A 943 6.85 23.58 35.82
CA TYR A 943 8.30 23.47 35.84
C TYR A 943 8.73 22.11 35.27
N ASP A 944 9.67 22.14 34.34
CA ASP A 944 10.32 20.97 33.78
C ASP A 944 11.70 20.79 34.44
N PRO A 945 11.90 19.75 35.27
CA PRO A 945 13.18 19.52 35.92
C PRO A 945 14.29 19.13 34.93
N VAL A 946 13.95 18.73 33.70
CA VAL A 946 14.95 18.33 32.69
C VAL A 946 15.60 19.55 32.04
N THR A 947 14.79 20.54 31.63
CA THR A 947 15.30 21.80 31.05
C THR A 947 15.60 22.88 32.09
N GLU A 948 15.24 22.63 33.35
CA GLU A 948 15.28 23.58 34.46
C GLU A 948 14.51 24.88 34.13
N ARG A 949 13.42 24.76 33.37
CA ARG A 949 12.61 25.88 32.89
C ARG A 949 11.13 25.71 33.23
N TYR A 950 10.47 26.85 33.32
CA TYR A 950 9.02 26.94 33.37
C TYR A 950 8.49 27.02 31.95
N TRP A 951 7.42 26.28 31.70
CA TRP A 951 6.75 26.22 30.40
C TRP A 951 5.30 26.61 30.56
N SER A 952 4.71 27.16 29.50
CA SER A 952 3.27 27.44 29.42
C SER A 952 2.80 27.39 27.97
N LEU A 953 1.57 26.92 27.76
CA LEU A 953 0.83 27.06 26.51
C LEU A 953 -0.12 28.25 26.65
N VAL A 954 0.08 29.27 25.83
CA VAL A 954 -0.60 30.57 25.96
C VAL A 954 -1.19 31.03 24.65
N ASN A 955 -2.28 31.80 24.72
CA ASN A 955 -2.84 32.46 23.56
C ASN A 955 -2.19 33.84 23.37
N LYS A 956 -1.17 33.91 22.50
CA LYS A 956 -0.47 35.17 22.20
C LYS A 956 -1.32 36.08 21.33
N GLN A 957 -1.48 37.34 21.74
CA GLN A 957 -2.36 38.30 21.10
C GLN A 957 -1.60 39.35 20.27
N SER A 958 -2.28 39.94 19.28
CA SER A 958 -1.95 41.25 18.69
C SER A 958 -3.01 42.31 19.01
N ASP A 959 -4.23 41.89 19.35
CA ASP A 959 -5.34 42.69 19.90
C ASP A 959 -5.98 41.87 21.05
N PRO A 960 -6.05 42.40 22.27
CA PRO A 960 -6.37 41.62 23.45
C PRO A 960 -7.83 41.16 23.61
N ARG A 961 -8.78 41.63 22.79
CA ARG A 961 -10.21 41.26 22.96
C ARG A 961 -10.76 40.21 21.99
N ALA A 962 -10.06 39.81 20.92
CA ALA A 962 -10.71 39.09 19.81
C ALA A 962 -9.98 37.84 19.25
N TYR A 963 -8.81 37.44 19.77
CA TYR A 963 -7.95 36.45 19.09
C TYR A 963 -7.42 35.35 20.04
N ARG A 964 -8.22 34.30 20.27
CA ARG A 964 -7.77 33.03 20.93
C ARG A 964 -7.47 31.92 19.92
N ASN A 965 -7.27 32.31 18.68
CA ASN A 965 -7.01 31.47 17.52
C ASN A 965 -5.53 31.12 17.35
N SER A 966 -4.62 31.68 18.15
CA SER A 966 -3.18 31.40 18.12
C SER A 966 -2.75 30.85 19.47
N LEU A 967 -2.30 29.60 19.51
CA LEU A 967 -1.73 28.94 20.69
C LEU A 967 -0.23 28.82 20.49
N VAL A 968 0.56 29.29 21.45
CA VAL A 968 2.01 29.28 21.40
C VAL A 968 2.59 28.65 22.66
N LEU A 969 3.75 28.00 22.52
CA LEU A 969 4.54 27.48 23.63
C LEU A 969 5.53 28.57 24.06
N VAL A 970 5.54 28.89 25.35
CA VAL A 970 6.46 29.86 25.95
C VAL A 970 7.27 29.22 27.06
N SER A 971 8.46 29.74 27.29
CA SER A 971 9.35 29.31 28.36
C SER A 971 9.90 30.48 29.18
N SER A 972 10.33 30.20 30.40
CA SER A 972 11.07 31.12 31.27
C SER A 972 12.02 30.35 32.18
N CYS A 973 13.17 30.93 32.52
CA CYS A 973 14.07 30.38 33.54
C CYS A 973 13.77 30.92 34.95
N ASP A 974 13.08 32.06 35.06
CA ASP A 974 12.96 32.85 36.30
C ASP A 974 11.52 33.27 36.65
N LEU A 975 10.53 32.79 35.89
CA LEU A 975 9.12 33.17 35.95
C LEU A 975 8.81 34.63 35.61
N ARG A 976 9.80 35.46 35.34
CA ARG A 976 9.64 36.91 35.08
C ARG A 976 9.85 37.25 33.62
N ILE A 977 10.87 36.70 32.98
CA ILE A 977 11.18 36.92 31.57
C ILE A 977 10.73 35.70 30.77
N TRP A 978 9.78 35.91 29.87
CA TRP A 978 9.22 34.85 29.04
C TRP A 978 9.64 34.99 27.58
N LYS A 979 9.88 33.85 26.93
CA LYS A 979 10.21 33.75 25.50
C LYS A 979 9.17 32.88 24.81
N VAL A 980 8.78 33.27 23.59
CA VAL A 980 8.01 32.39 22.70
C VAL A 980 8.97 31.41 22.05
N GLU A 981 8.73 30.12 22.25
CA GLU A 981 9.52 29.05 21.66
C GLU A 981 8.93 28.56 20.34
N SER A 982 7.60 28.36 20.28
CA SER A 982 6.95 27.89 19.06
C SER A 982 5.48 28.29 18.98
N VAL A 983 4.91 28.30 17.77
CA VAL A 983 3.46 28.36 17.55
C VAL A 983 2.96 26.93 17.43
N VAL A 984 2.01 26.56 18.30
CA VAL A 984 1.46 25.20 18.40
C VAL A 984 0.24 25.05 17.51
N LEU A 985 -0.70 26.00 17.58
CA LEU A 985 -1.90 26.03 16.72
C LEU A 985 -2.15 27.47 16.27
N ARG A 986 -2.61 27.66 15.04
CA ARG A 986 -3.09 28.97 14.56
C ARG A 986 -4.22 28.81 13.56
N HIS A 987 -5.18 29.74 13.59
CA HIS A 987 -6.21 29.89 12.57
C HIS A 987 -6.43 31.39 12.28
N HIS A 988 -6.76 31.79 11.05
CA HIS A 988 -6.99 33.18 10.63
C HIS A 988 -8.30 33.74 11.19
N ASP A 989 -9.39 32.98 11.07
CA ASP A 989 -10.71 33.34 11.56
C ASP A 989 -10.72 33.22 13.09
N SER A 990 -10.60 34.37 13.73
CA SER A 990 -10.55 34.50 15.18
C SER A 990 -11.92 34.59 15.84
N GLU A 991 -12.96 34.85 15.05
CA GLU A 991 -14.32 34.99 15.54
C GLU A 991 -14.91 33.61 15.82
N LYS A 992 -14.66 32.65 14.92
CA LYS A 992 -15.25 31.31 14.99
C LYS A 992 -14.28 30.21 15.37
N HIS A 993 -12.97 30.44 15.30
CA HIS A 993 -11.97 29.42 15.61
C HIS A 993 -11.05 29.85 16.74
N ALA A 994 -10.91 28.98 17.75
CA ALA A 994 -10.09 29.25 18.92
C ALA A 994 -9.59 27.96 19.57
N PHE A 995 -8.42 28.04 20.21
CA PHE A 995 -7.78 26.96 20.96
C PHE A 995 -7.38 27.52 22.32
N GLN A 996 -8.19 27.29 23.34
CA GLN A 996 -8.15 28.07 24.57
C GLN A 996 -8.36 27.20 25.81
N TYR A 997 -8.16 27.80 26.98
CA TYR A 997 -8.32 27.14 28.27
C TYR A 997 -7.50 25.84 28.37
N ILE A 998 -6.27 25.88 27.87
CA ILE A 998 -5.43 24.69 27.76
C ILE A 998 -4.98 24.21 29.13
N ASP A 999 -5.23 22.95 29.46
CA ASP A 999 -4.55 22.24 30.54
C ASP A 999 -3.68 21.14 29.93
N TRP A 1000 -2.52 20.90 30.51
CA TRP A 1000 -1.49 20.09 29.88
C TRP A 1000 -0.54 19.49 30.91
N LEU A 1001 0.16 18.42 30.55
CA LEU A 1001 1.14 17.71 31.37
C LEU A 1001 2.37 17.33 30.54
N PHE A 1002 3.50 17.13 31.22
CA PHE A 1002 4.64 16.45 30.60
C PHE A 1002 4.39 14.95 30.59
N GLU A 1003 4.70 14.31 29.47
CA GLU A 1003 4.79 12.86 29.37
C GLU A 1003 6.06 12.50 28.60
N ASN A 1004 7.08 12.03 29.32
CA ASN A 1004 8.41 11.80 28.77
C ASN A 1004 8.95 13.08 28.06
N GLU A 1005 9.22 13.01 26.76
CA GLU A 1005 9.71 14.12 25.92
C GLU A 1005 8.60 14.98 25.29
N ASP A 1006 7.34 14.68 25.59
CA ASP A 1006 6.18 15.33 25.00
C ASP A 1006 5.44 16.22 26.00
N ILE A 1007 4.70 17.19 25.47
CA ILE A 1007 3.57 17.82 26.18
C ILE A 1007 2.27 17.19 25.66
N ILE A 1008 1.45 16.66 26.57
CA ILE A 1008 0.07 16.27 26.28
C ILE A 1008 -0.87 17.38 26.75
N ALA A 1009 -1.82 17.78 25.93
CA ALA A 1009 -2.66 18.94 26.20
C ALA A 1009 -4.12 18.69 25.81
N VAL A 1010 -5.04 19.27 26.58
CA VAL A 1010 -6.47 19.33 26.25
C VAL A 1010 -6.90 20.76 26.02
N SER A 1011 -7.69 20.97 24.98
CA SER A 1011 -8.08 22.28 24.48
C SER A 1011 -9.59 22.40 24.37
N ARG A 1012 -10.12 23.51 24.88
CA ARG A 1012 -11.45 23.98 24.51
C ARG A 1012 -11.35 24.60 23.13
N THR A 1013 -11.98 23.95 22.16
CA THR A 1013 -11.79 24.25 20.74
C THR A 1013 -13.08 24.73 20.10
N ALA A 1014 -13.06 25.97 19.63
CA ALA A 1014 -14.10 26.51 18.75
C ALA A 1014 -13.69 26.20 17.30
N PHE A 1015 -14.56 25.55 16.53
CA PHE A 1015 -14.25 25.16 15.16
C PHE A 1015 -15.51 24.92 14.31
N ASP A 1016 -15.38 24.92 12.99
CA ASP A 1016 -16.44 24.46 12.09
C ASP A 1016 -16.72 22.95 12.26
N ASP A 1017 -17.99 22.60 12.38
CA ASP A 1017 -18.50 21.23 12.49
C ASP A 1017 -19.45 20.81 11.37
N GLY A 1018 -19.67 21.68 10.38
CA GLY A 1018 -20.64 21.48 9.30
C GLY A 1018 -22.11 21.56 9.76
N LEU A 1019 -22.37 21.91 11.03
CA LEU A 1019 -23.69 22.04 11.65
C LEU A 1019 -23.98 23.48 12.12
N GLY A 1020 -23.18 24.44 11.66
CA GLY A 1020 -23.22 25.86 12.04
C GLY A 1020 -21.91 26.36 12.65
N GLY A 1021 -20.99 25.45 13.03
CA GLY A 1021 -19.74 25.77 13.70
C GLY A 1021 -19.93 26.20 15.16
N ALA A 1022 -18.82 26.57 15.81
CA ALA A 1022 -18.86 27.24 17.10
C ALA A 1022 -19.60 28.58 17.00
N HIS A 1023 -20.26 29.00 18.08
CA HIS A 1023 -20.98 30.27 18.07
C HIS A 1023 -20.00 31.46 18.08
N ASN A 1024 -18.91 31.35 18.84
CA ASN A 1024 -17.77 32.26 18.83
C ASN A 1024 -16.56 31.58 19.49
N ALA A 1025 -15.43 32.28 19.56
CA ALA A 1025 -14.22 31.80 20.21
C ALA A 1025 -14.44 31.31 21.65
N HIS A 1026 -15.30 31.98 22.44
CA HIS A 1026 -15.67 31.51 23.78
C HIS A 1026 -16.58 30.28 23.68
N ASP A 1027 -17.67 30.39 22.92
CA ASP A 1027 -18.75 29.41 22.70
C ASP A 1027 -18.38 28.25 21.78
N ALA A 1028 -17.38 27.52 22.28
CA ALA A 1028 -16.74 26.36 21.69
C ALA A 1028 -17.63 25.11 21.68
N ASN A 1029 -17.52 24.36 20.59
CA ASN A 1029 -18.27 23.14 20.32
C ASN A 1029 -17.45 21.85 20.53
N TYR A 1030 -16.13 21.92 20.73
CA TYR A 1030 -15.28 20.75 20.91
C TYR A 1030 -14.40 20.81 22.16
N ILE A 1031 -14.13 19.64 22.73
CA ILE A 1031 -12.92 19.38 23.52
C ILE A 1031 -11.99 18.51 22.69
N THR A 1032 -10.72 18.89 22.57
CA THR A 1032 -9.73 18.18 21.75
C THR A 1032 -8.45 17.88 22.55
N PHE A 1033 -7.85 16.74 22.25
CA PHE A 1033 -6.56 16.28 22.77
C PHE A 1033 -5.44 16.55 21.76
N HIS A 1034 -4.30 17.02 22.25
CA HIS A 1034 -3.10 17.34 21.47
C HIS A 1034 -1.87 16.72 22.11
N ARG A 1035 -0.91 16.35 21.28
CA ARG A 1035 0.42 15.91 21.70
C ARG A 1035 1.45 16.74 20.96
N ILE A 1036 2.30 17.43 21.70
CA ILE A 1036 3.39 18.26 21.19
C ILE A 1036 4.67 17.49 21.46
N GLY A 1037 5.20 16.85 20.41
CA GLY A 1037 6.36 15.99 20.52
C GLY A 1037 7.66 16.77 20.67
N ASN A 1038 8.62 16.20 21.41
CA ASN A 1038 10.00 16.70 21.53
C ASN A 1038 10.11 18.20 21.84
N PHE A 1039 9.26 18.73 22.74
CA PHE A 1039 9.21 20.17 23.02
C PHE A 1039 10.55 20.71 23.56
N ARG A 1040 11.41 19.84 24.11
CA ARG A 1040 12.76 20.15 24.60
C ARG A 1040 13.83 20.19 23.52
N GLU A 1041 13.58 19.80 22.27
CA GLU A 1041 14.61 19.81 21.22
C GLU A 1041 14.63 21.12 20.41
N SER A 1042 13.69 22.04 20.70
CA SER A 1042 13.50 23.31 19.97
C SER A 1042 14.45 24.45 20.39
N TRP A 1043 15.58 24.14 21.04
CA TRP A 1043 16.49 25.11 21.66
C TRP A 1043 17.61 25.60 20.75
#